data_AF-A0A1Q8Y9U7-F1
#
_entry.id   AF-A0A1Q8Y9U7-F1
#
_cell.length_a   1.000
_cell.length_b   1.000
_cell.length_c   1.000
_cell.angle_alpha   90.00
_cell.angle_beta   90.00
_cell.angle_gamma   90.00
#
_symmetry.space_group_name_H-M   'P 1'
#
loop_
_entity.id
_entity.type
_entity.pdbx_description
1 polymer ?
#
loop_
_entity_poly.entity_id
_entity_poly.type
_entity_poly.pdbx_seq_one_letter_code
_entity_poly.pdbx_strand_id
1 'polypeptide(L)'
;MALMSLQSRFIAFLLVGAAFSSVPLLVFAQFVPGLEYSNQPALATVNILPAYNAGLSGAGVRLGLVDSGINPNHLEFANAIVAGFDSVSGRSGTSDFSSFLHDNPVYGNHGSFTSSVAAGRLDGAARADNLQGVAYNAGIVIGTMDVAPGYFDRMAAALNYVSGQSVRVINNSWDTVEHIGNPALDYQTLVHDGPQLISAIKTVLDRGSVIVFTTGNNGALTPATPAVLPSFDAEIAAKGGFIVVGASTIDGTQLAGYSNRCGITKAYCIVAPGGTGIESQPPAKQGILGVDGATHSGYDYQAGTSVAAPIVSGAVALVAEQFPWMTNKNLATTILTTASRAANPDDEWGRGLLNIGKAINGPAIFEEDFAANVSSGYASTFSNNISGTAGLLKLGAGTLILSASNTYSGDTHLDGGDLVANSQANLGSSGIALQFNGGTLKFGADFALNRDLLIGAVGGTLHLNGYNKTQSSNISGSGQFAVTGAGSYTLDRVNSQQGGIAVRGGSQVHAQRDDYLGAAGSKVSLDDGRLNLLNNFVVAEAGIFNRPLEIGPGNGVLDTGNNTLRYTGGEISGAGTLSFIGGPFTLGSDLTLNGTWNADLRIPATLTLRGNGRVNGDLTIAGTLSPGNSPGTLTAVGPVVNLPSSSFVVEIDGVGTGIGAGNHDRLLLTGASSSYTAGGSLNPLLRGISGAASNTYQPAVGRGFEFVSAPGGVLGEFSTFTQPSAGLLPGTRMDLVYGKTALTLYASPASFADIGAAGVPNSVNRQQLGAILEEIRPAPGIRESKATTKRLFDSLAPQSQSSLPISMDQLGGVGYAQLIGMHFENTQFLTEQTIAAVGSQRRGEGPQLAGPAASDLAGNATERLWTLALGRSSRWAGDSSAYGMTDALGVLMGGVQKHLDAQTLAGVSIAYASSHPQVDHNIGNGPTQSLQLTAYASRAFDSGFFVQGAVGGGAGRIEAKRTVAMLGSP
;
A
#
# COMPACT_ATOMS: atom_id res chain seq x y z
N MET A 1 -35.40 -3.75 -34.84
CA MET A 1 -35.35 -4.31 -33.47
C MET A 1 -34.74 -3.23 -32.58
N ALA A 2 -35.58 -2.35 -32.05
CA ALA A 2 -36.05 -2.34 -30.64
C ALA A 2 -34.90 -1.98 -29.67
N LEU A 3 -34.72 -0.69 -29.34
CA LEU A 3 -35.27 0.04 -28.18
C LEU A 3 -34.55 -0.26 -26.84
N MET A 4 -33.79 0.74 -26.36
CA MET A 4 -33.39 1.10 -24.97
C MET A 4 -32.09 1.93 -25.10
N SER A 5 -32.00 3.28 -25.06
CA SER A 5 -32.51 4.29 -24.09
C SER A 5 -32.06 3.95 -22.65
N LEU A 6 -31.40 4.80 -21.85
CA LEU A 6 -31.10 6.23 -21.88
C LEU A 6 -30.03 6.55 -20.81
N GLN A 7 -29.18 7.56 -21.06
CA GLN A 7 -28.59 8.54 -20.12
C GLN A 7 -27.80 8.13 -18.85
N SER A 8 -26.54 8.61 -18.76
CA SER A 8 -26.10 9.55 -17.70
C SER A 8 -24.63 9.97 -17.86
N ARG A 9 -24.41 11.18 -18.40
CA ARG A 9 -23.25 12.04 -18.14
C ARG A 9 -23.77 13.47 -18.17
N PHE A 10 -23.77 14.15 -17.03
CA PHE A 10 -23.58 15.59 -16.82
C PHE A 10 -24.16 15.98 -15.44
N ILE A 11 -23.41 16.82 -14.72
CA ILE A 11 -23.69 17.41 -13.39
C ILE A 11 -23.19 16.58 -12.20
N ALA A 12 -21.94 16.81 -11.80
CA ALA A 12 -21.45 16.63 -10.44
C ALA A 12 -20.32 17.64 -10.17
N PHE A 13 -20.71 18.91 -10.02
CA PHE A 13 -19.94 19.96 -9.36
C PHE A 13 -20.96 20.74 -8.52
N LEU A 14 -20.59 21.06 -7.28
CA LEU A 14 -21.40 21.61 -6.17
C LEU A 14 -22.23 20.61 -5.36
N LEU A 15 -21.61 20.07 -4.29
CA LEU A 15 -22.18 20.04 -2.94
C LEU A 15 -21.07 19.67 -1.94
N VAL A 16 -20.23 20.65 -1.64
CA VAL A 16 -19.45 20.72 -0.40
C VAL A 16 -20.30 21.55 0.56
N GLY A 17 -20.68 20.97 1.71
CA GLY A 17 -21.30 21.70 2.80
C GLY A 17 -22.36 20.92 3.56
N ALA A 18 -22.06 20.62 4.82
CA ALA A 18 -22.98 20.21 5.88
C ALA A 18 -23.66 18.82 5.72
N ALA A 19 -22.94 17.78 6.13
CA ALA A 19 -23.54 16.49 6.47
C ALA A 19 -22.90 15.87 7.71
N PHE A 20 -22.88 16.58 8.85
CA PHE A 20 -22.68 15.96 10.18
C PHE A 20 -23.21 16.87 11.29
N SER A 21 -24.52 16.83 11.54
CA SER A 21 -25.12 17.17 12.84
C SER A 21 -26.63 16.92 12.79
N SER A 22 -27.03 15.66 12.82
CA SER A 22 -28.35 15.27 13.32
C SER A 22 -28.30 13.77 13.56
N VAL A 23 -27.79 13.40 14.73
CA VAL A 23 -28.24 12.16 15.36
C VAL A 23 -29.75 12.34 15.50
N PRO A 24 -30.60 11.52 14.85
CA PRO A 24 -31.99 11.54 15.21
C PRO A 24 -32.01 11.17 16.69
N LEU A 25 -32.57 12.03 17.55
CA LEU A 25 -32.98 11.59 18.87
C LEU A 25 -33.95 10.44 18.61
N LEU A 26 -33.46 9.21 18.61
CA LEU A 26 -34.29 8.06 18.89
C LEU A 26 -34.78 8.32 20.31
N VAL A 27 -36.00 8.85 20.39
CA VAL A 27 -36.78 8.79 21.61
C VAL A 27 -37.04 7.31 21.81
N PHE A 28 -36.16 6.64 22.55
CA PHE A 28 -36.44 5.30 23.04
C PHE A 28 -37.74 5.41 23.82
N ALA A 29 -38.72 4.57 23.47
CA ALA A 29 -39.94 4.49 24.23
C ALA A 29 -39.55 4.18 25.68
N GLN A 30 -39.89 5.07 26.60
CA GLN A 30 -39.60 4.90 28.02
C GLN A 30 -40.18 3.56 28.47
N PHE A 31 -39.39 2.76 29.18
CA PHE A 31 -39.89 1.50 29.74
C PHE A 31 -41.04 1.82 30.70
N VAL A 32 -42.19 1.18 30.50
CA VAL A 32 -43.35 1.35 31.36
C VAL A 32 -43.39 0.17 32.32
N PRO A 33 -43.14 0.37 33.63
CA PRO A 33 -43.21 -0.70 34.61
C PRO A 33 -44.59 -1.37 34.60
N GLY A 34 -44.62 -2.65 34.28
CA GLY A 34 -45.81 -3.50 34.32
C GLY A 34 -45.95 -4.28 35.62
N LEU A 35 -46.96 -5.16 35.68
CA LEU A 35 -47.23 -6.00 36.85
C LEU A 35 -46.04 -6.89 37.21
N GLU A 36 -45.36 -7.49 36.22
CA GLU A 36 -44.15 -8.31 36.41
C GLU A 36 -43.03 -7.55 37.12
N TYR A 37 -42.80 -6.28 36.74
CA TYR A 37 -41.80 -5.43 37.40
C TYR A 37 -42.21 -5.15 38.85
N SER A 38 -43.48 -4.80 39.07
CA SER A 38 -44.01 -4.49 40.40
C SER A 38 -44.02 -5.71 41.35
N ASN A 39 -44.14 -6.92 40.81
CA ASN A 39 -44.10 -8.16 41.57
C ASN A 39 -42.68 -8.51 42.08
N GLN A 40 -41.65 -7.81 41.62
CA GLN A 40 -40.26 -8.04 42.00
C GLN A 40 -39.60 -6.77 42.56
N PRO A 41 -39.93 -6.36 43.81
CA PRO A 41 -39.44 -5.11 44.42
C PRO A 41 -37.91 -4.95 44.43
N ALA A 42 -37.18 -6.07 44.48
CA ALA A 42 -35.72 -6.09 44.41
C ALA A 42 -35.14 -5.39 43.17
N LEU A 43 -35.87 -5.38 42.05
CA LEU A 43 -35.48 -4.67 40.83
C LEU A 43 -35.36 -3.15 41.06
N ALA A 44 -36.29 -2.58 41.82
CA ALA A 44 -36.23 -1.17 42.21
C ALA A 44 -35.07 -0.91 43.18
N THR A 45 -34.85 -1.81 44.14
CA THR A 45 -33.76 -1.72 45.14
C THR A 45 -32.37 -1.60 44.49
N VAL A 46 -32.13 -2.31 43.38
CA VAL A 46 -30.84 -2.27 42.66
C VAL A 46 -30.77 -1.19 41.58
N ASN A 47 -31.71 -0.23 41.58
CA ASN A 47 -31.76 0.89 40.64
C ASN A 47 -31.72 0.46 39.17
N ILE A 48 -32.55 -0.51 38.76
CA ILE A 48 -32.50 -1.06 37.39
C ILE A 48 -33.17 -0.18 36.32
N LEU A 49 -34.13 0.66 36.70
CA LEU A 49 -34.98 1.39 35.76
C LEU A 49 -34.21 2.21 34.71
N PRO A 50 -33.07 2.87 35.03
CA PRO A 50 -32.25 3.53 34.02
C PRO A 50 -31.75 2.60 32.90
N ALA A 51 -31.43 1.34 33.20
CA ALA A 51 -31.01 0.36 32.21
C ALA A 51 -32.16 0.02 31.24
N TYR A 52 -33.35 -0.23 31.78
CA TYR A 52 -34.54 -0.50 30.95
C TYR A 52 -34.97 0.71 30.11
N ASN A 53 -34.85 1.92 30.66
CA ASN A 53 -35.09 3.15 29.90
C ASN A 53 -34.05 3.38 28.80
N ALA A 54 -32.85 2.82 28.93
CA ALA A 54 -31.84 2.78 27.87
C ALA A 54 -32.09 1.65 26.84
N GLY A 55 -33.17 0.88 26.99
CA GLY A 55 -33.53 -0.23 26.11
C GLY A 55 -32.79 -1.53 26.39
N LEU A 56 -32.02 -1.60 27.47
CA LEU A 56 -31.26 -2.80 27.85
C LEU A 56 -32.19 -3.86 28.43
N SER A 57 -31.97 -5.12 28.09
CA SER A 57 -32.79 -6.25 28.53
C SER A 57 -32.03 -7.57 28.66
N GLY A 58 -30.73 -7.58 28.33
CA GLY A 58 -29.89 -8.77 28.19
C GLY A 58 -29.89 -9.32 26.76
N ALA A 59 -30.53 -8.65 25.81
CA ALA A 59 -30.65 -9.13 24.45
C ALA A 59 -29.29 -9.36 23.80
N GLY A 60 -29.12 -10.50 23.14
CA GLY A 60 -27.87 -10.89 22.49
C GLY A 60 -26.75 -11.32 23.45
N VAL A 61 -26.99 -11.29 24.77
CA VAL A 61 -26.06 -11.79 25.79
C VAL A 61 -26.47 -13.19 26.22
N ARG A 62 -25.50 -14.08 26.39
CA ARG A 62 -25.70 -15.41 26.97
C ARG A 62 -25.26 -15.43 28.44
N LEU A 63 -26.14 -15.88 29.30
CA LEU A 63 -25.93 -16.03 30.74
C LEU A 63 -25.87 -17.52 31.08
N GLY A 64 -24.76 -17.94 31.67
CA GLY A 64 -24.59 -19.29 32.18
C GLY A 64 -25.16 -19.42 33.58
N LEU A 65 -25.84 -20.52 33.89
CA LEU A 65 -26.12 -20.92 35.26
C LEU A 65 -25.66 -22.35 35.50
N VAL A 66 -24.92 -22.54 36.59
CA VAL A 66 -24.54 -23.87 37.07
C VAL A 66 -25.26 -24.09 38.39
N ASP A 67 -26.25 -24.98 38.39
CA ASP A 67 -27.17 -25.22 39.51
C ASP A 67 -27.81 -26.62 39.41
N SER A 68 -28.79 -26.94 40.24
CA SER A 68 -29.54 -28.21 40.33
C SER A 68 -30.30 -28.62 39.06
N GLY A 69 -30.48 -27.71 38.11
CA GLY A 69 -31.13 -27.95 36.82
C GLY A 69 -32.06 -26.80 36.43
N ILE A 70 -32.93 -27.04 35.46
CA ILE A 70 -33.97 -26.09 35.07
C ILE A 70 -35.20 -26.87 34.61
N ASN A 71 -36.41 -26.39 34.88
CA ASN A 71 -37.59 -26.92 34.19
C ASN A 71 -37.75 -26.20 32.83
N PRO A 72 -37.29 -26.79 31.71
CA PRO A 72 -37.35 -26.11 30.41
C PRO A 72 -38.78 -25.91 29.89
N ASN A 73 -39.77 -26.59 30.50
CA ASN A 73 -41.17 -26.46 30.12
C ASN A 73 -41.88 -25.32 30.86
N HIS A 74 -41.25 -24.63 31.81
CA HIS A 74 -41.89 -23.50 32.48
C HIS A 74 -42.11 -22.33 31.51
N LEU A 75 -43.28 -21.66 31.58
CA LEU A 75 -43.64 -20.57 30.67
C LEU A 75 -42.66 -19.39 30.68
N GLU A 76 -41.94 -19.19 31.78
CA GLU A 76 -40.92 -18.15 31.95
C GLU A 76 -39.63 -18.40 31.16
N PHE A 77 -39.38 -19.65 30.75
CA PHE A 77 -38.19 -20.02 29.99
C PHE A 77 -38.48 -20.29 28.51
N ALA A 78 -39.70 -20.01 28.06
CA ALA A 78 -40.11 -20.19 26.68
C ALA A 78 -39.13 -19.46 25.73
N ASN A 79 -38.42 -20.24 24.92
CA ASN A 79 -37.39 -19.79 23.96
C ASN A 79 -36.15 -19.10 24.56
N ALA A 80 -35.96 -19.14 25.88
CA ALA A 80 -34.82 -18.50 26.54
C ALA A 80 -33.58 -19.42 26.58
N ILE A 81 -33.78 -20.75 26.68
CA ILE A 81 -32.68 -21.71 26.81
C ILE A 81 -32.00 -21.95 25.47
N VAL A 82 -30.70 -21.67 25.41
CA VAL A 82 -29.85 -21.77 24.21
C VAL A 82 -29.08 -23.10 24.17
N ALA A 83 -28.57 -23.54 25.32
CA ALA A 83 -27.79 -24.76 25.44
C ALA A 83 -27.87 -25.32 26.86
N GLY A 84 -27.71 -26.63 26.98
CA GLY A 84 -27.76 -27.32 28.28
C GLY A 84 -26.78 -28.47 28.37
N PHE A 85 -26.30 -28.76 29.57
CA PHE A 85 -25.51 -29.93 29.92
C PHE A 85 -25.96 -30.50 31.25
N ASP A 86 -26.19 -31.80 31.29
CA ASP A 86 -26.43 -32.55 32.50
C ASP A 86 -25.14 -33.26 32.94
N SER A 87 -24.56 -32.82 34.05
CA SER A 87 -23.31 -33.38 34.57
C SER A 87 -23.46 -34.78 35.18
N VAL A 88 -24.70 -35.20 35.47
CA VAL A 88 -24.97 -36.54 36.01
C VAL A 88 -24.97 -37.58 34.91
N SER A 89 -25.73 -37.35 33.83
CA SER A 89 -25.79 -38.28 32.68
C SER A 89 -24.70 -38.03 31.63
N GLY A 90 -24.04 -36.87 31.67
CA GLY A 90 -23.10 -36.43 30.63
C GLY A 90 -23.78 -35.97 29.33
N ARG A 91 -25.12 -35.86 29.29
CA ARG A 91 -25.84 -35.37 28.10
C ARG A 91 -25.65 -33.87 27.92
N SER A 92 -25.47 -33.44 26.67
CA SER A 92 -25.52 -32.04 26.26
C SER A 92 -26.42 -31.85 25.06
N GLY A 93 -27.01 -30.66 24.91
CA GLY A 93 -27.80 -30.33 23.73
C GLY A 93 -28.11 -28.84 23.60
N THR A 94 -28.67 -28.49 22.44
CA THR A 94 -29.19 -27.15 22.10
C THR A 94 -30.70 -27.17 21.80
N SER A 95 -31.33 -28.33 21.95
CA SER A 95 -32.78 -28.54 21.79
C SER A 95 -33.20 -29.78 22.59
N ASP A 96 -34.50 -29.99 22.75
CA ASP A 96 -35.08 -31.14 23.47
C ASP A 96 -34.60 -31.29 24.93
N PHE A 97 -34.53 -30.15 25.63
CA PHE A 97 -34.03 -30.03 26.99
C PHE A 97 -34.85 -30.80 28.03
N SER A 98 -36.13 -31.04 27.76
CA SER A 98 -37.08 -31.69 28.67
C SER A 98 -36.73 -33.15 28.95
N SER A 99 -35.77 -33.73 28.25
CA SER A 99 -35.31 -35.11 28.43
C SER A 99 -34.07 -35.25 29.31
N PHE A 100 -33.42 -34.15 29.72
CA PHE A 100 -32.17 -34.23 30.49
C PHE A 100 -31.85 -33.04 31.41
N LEU A 101 -32.48 -31.87 31.26
CA LEU A 101 -32.18 -30.70 32.13
C LEU A 101 -33.02 -30.63 33.40
N HIS A 102 -33.81 -31.66 33.71
CA HIS A 102 -34.73 -31.71 34.84
C HIS A 102 -34.14 -31.09 36.10
N ASP A 103 -34.90 -30.21 36.74
CA ASP A 103 -34.51 -29.67 38.03
C ASP A 103 -34.59 -30.77 39.10
N ASN A 104 -33.56 -30.87 39.93
CA ASN A 104 -33.36 -32.01 40.82
C ASN A 104 -34.34 -31.96 42.01
N PRO A 105 -35.23 -32.95 42.21
CA PRO A 105 -36.16 -32.96 43.33
C PRO A 105 -35.47 -33.03 44.71
N VAL A 106 -34.20 -33.45 44.78
CA VAL A 106 -33.39 -33.49 46.01
C VAL A 106 -32.98 -32.08 46.47
N TYR A 107 -32.71 -31.17 45.54
CA TYR A 107 -32.34 -29.77 45.80
C TYR A 107 -33.51 -28.80 45.66
N GLY A 108 -34.70 -29.33 45.38
CA GLY A 108 -35.88 -28.55 45.04
C GLY A 108 -35.79 -27.93 43.64
N ASN A 109 -36.72 -27.05 43.35
CA ASN A 109 -36.80 -26.24 42.13
C ASN A 109 -35.74 -25.11 42.05
N HIS A 110 -34.58 -25.30 42.71
CA HIS A 110 -33.65 -24.22 43.02
C HIS A 110 -33.02 -23.63 41.75
N GLY A 111 -32.60 -24.46 40.80
CA GLY A 111 -31.99 -23.96 39.57
C GLY A 111 -32.99 -23.26 38.64
N SER A 112 -34.24 -23.72 38.60
CA SER A 112 -35.34 -22.99 37.95
C SER A 112 -35.58 -21.64 38.63
N PHE A 113 -35.58 -21.61 39.97
CA PHE A 113 -35.74 -20.37 40.71
C PHE A 113 -34.64 -19.36 40.37
N THR A 114 -33.36 -19.74 40.51
CA THR A 114 -32.22 -18.84 40.27
C THR A 114 -32.15 -18.37 38.81
N SER A 115 -32.46 -19.25 37.86
CA SER A 115 -32.55 -18.92 36.43
C SER A 115 -33.61 -17.87 36.13
N SER A 116 -34.78 -17.96 36.77
CA SER A 116 -35.86 -16.99 36.57
C SER A 116 -35.54 -15.61 37.13
N VAL A 117 -34.84 -15.53 38.26
CA VAL A 117 -34.42 -14.25 38.85
C VAL A 117 -33.40 -13.54 37.94
N ALA A 118 -32.50 -14.30 37.31
CA ALA A 118 -31.52 -13.75 36.38
C ALA A 118 -32.15 -13.33 35.05
N ALA A 119 -32.95 -14.21 34.42
CA ALA A 119 -33.36 -14.08 33.02
C ALA A 119 -34.78 -14.62 32.71
N GLY A 120 -35.68 -14.62 33.69
CA GLY A 120 -37.11 -14.91 33.47
C GLY A 120 -37.73 -13.90 32.50
N ARG A 121 -38.50 -14.40 31.54
CA ARG A 121 -38.98 -13.64 30.39
C ARG A 121 -40.06 -12.62 30.76
N LEU A 122 -39.87 -11.36 30.35
CA LEU A 122 -40.93 -10.35 30.39
C LEU A 122 -41.97 -10.65 29.32
N ASP A 123 -43.20 -11.03 29.69
CA ASP A 123 -44.22 -11.46 28.73
C ASP A 123 -45.49 -10.63 28.63
N GLY A 124 -45.65 -9.69 29.55
CA GLY A 124 -46.79 -8.77 29.58
C GLY A 124 -48.11 -9.45 29.90
N ALA A 125 -48.12 -10.73 30.29
CA ALA A 125 -49.35 -11.42 30.64
C ALA A 125 -49.87 -10.92 31.99
N ALA A 126 -51.18 -10.68 32.11
CA ALA A 126 -51.80 -10.23 33.35
C ALA A 126 -52.01 -11.41 34.33
N ARG A 127 -50.92 -11.98 34.86
CA ARG A 127 -50.93 -13.07 35.84
C ARG A 127 -50.56 -12.51 37.22
N ALA A 128 -51.27 -12.92 38.27
CA ALA A 128 -51.12 -12.31 39.60
C ALA A 128 -49.71 -12.46 40.20
N ASP A 129 -49.02 -13.56 39.92
CA ASP A 129 -47.71 -13.89 40.49
C ASP A 129 -46.61 -14.08 39.42
N ASN A 130 -46.71 -13.47 38.23
CA ASN A 130 -45.60 -13.52 37.26
C ASN A 130 -44.46 -12.54 37.62
N LEU A 131 -43.29 -12.76 37.00
CA LEU A 131 -42.06 -12.05 37.31
C LEU A 131 -41.30 -11.69 36.03
N GLN A 132 -40.35 -10.75 36.15
CA GLN A 132 -39.37 -10.48 35.11
C GLN A 132 -37.95 -10.55 35.68
N GLY A 133 -37.11 -11.39 35.10
CA GLY A 133 -35.70 -11.45 35.45
C GLY A 133 -34.99 -10.12 35.22
N VAL A 134 -33.82 -9.96 35.83
CA VAL A 134 -32.98 -8.77 35.64
C VAL A 134 -32.58 -8.57 34.17
N ALA A 135 -32.23 -9.64 33.48
CA ALA A 135 -31.86 -9.67 32.07
C ALA A 135 -32.86 -10.56 31.31
N TYR A 136 -34.13 -10.15 31.30
CA TYR A 136 -35.28 -10.93 30.83
C TYR A 136 -35.26 -11.35 29.34
N ASN A 137 -34.33 -10.83 28.53
CA ASN A 137 -34.10 -11.24 27.13
C ASN A 137 -32.73 -11.93 26.92
N ALA A 138 -31.99 -12.23 27.98
CA ALA A 138 -30.74 -12.97 27.87
C ALA A 138 -30.98 -14.44 27.50
N GLY A 139 -30.09 -14.99 26.67
CA GLY A 139 -30.07 -16.42 26.38
C GLY A 139 -29.50 -17.21 27.56
N ILE A 140 -30.22 -18.23 28.02
CA ILE A 140 -29.85 -19.05 29.17
C ILE A 140 -29.01 -20.25 28.70
N VAL A 141 -27.87 -20.48 29.35
CA VAL A 141 -27.05 -21.69 29.18
C VAL A 141 -26.96 -22.42 30.52
N ILE A 142 -27.41 -23.66 30.58
CA ILE A 142 -27.49 -24.42 31.84
C ILE A 142 -26.44 -25.52 31.92
N GLY A 143 -25.78 -25.62 33.06
CA GLY A 143 -25.04 -26.81 33.48
C GLY A 143 -25.65 -27.34 34.77
N THR A 144 -26.13 -28.58 34.78
CA THR A 144 -26.63 -29.17 36.02
C THR A 144 -25.46 -29.55 36.92
N MET A 145 -25.66 -29.53 38.23
CA MET A 145 -24.76 -30.12 39.22
C MET A 145 -25.54 -30.93 40.25
N ASP A 146 -24.85 -31.89 40.84
CA ASP A 146 -25.36 -32.79 41.87
C ASP A 146 -24.25 -33.01 42.91
N VAL A 147 -24.60 -33.17 44.19
CA VAL A 147 -23.61 -33.36 45.28
C VAL A 147 -23.22 -34.82 45.51
N ALA A 148 -23.74 -35.76 44.71
CA ALA A 148 -23.34 -37.16 44.82
C ALA A 148 -21.81 -37.32 44.76
N PRO A 149 -21.24 -38.42 45.32
CA PRO A 149 -19.79 -38.62 45.36
C PRO A 149 -19.11 -38.37 44.00
N GLY A 150 -18.04 -37.57 44.00
CA GLY A 150 -17.40 -37.05 42.79
C GLY A 150 -17.99 -35.73 42.27
N TYR A 151 -18.70 -34.97 43.10
CA TYR A 151 -19.36 -33.72 42.71
C TYR A 151 -18.40 -32.65 42.16
N PHE A 152 -17.13 -32.60 42.60
CA PHE A 152 -16.13 -31.68 42.05
C PHE A 152 -15.87 -31.92 40.55
N ASP A 153 -15.84 -33.18 40.08
CA ASP A 153 -15.70 -33.50 38.65
C ASP A 153 -16.90 -33.03 37.85
N ARG A 154 -18.10 -33.21 38.42
CA ARG A 154 -19.36 -32.81 37.79
C ARG A 154 -19.51 -31.29 37.69
N MET A 155 -19.19 -30.57 38.77
CA MET A 155 -19.16 -29.11 38.78
C MET A 155 -18.14 -28.56 37.79
N ALA A 156 -16.94 -29.16 37.74
CA ALA A 156 -15.91 -28.78 36.78
C ALA A 156 -16.36 -29.04 35.33
N ALA A 157 -17.00 -30.17 35.05
CA ALA A 157 -17.56 -30.48 33.73
C ALA A 157 -18.65 -29.49 33.31
N ALA A 158 -19.55 -29.13 34.23
CA ALA A 158 -20.60 -28.15 34.00
C ALA A 158 -20.03 -26.77 33.68
N LEU A 159 -19.10 -26.25 34.48
CA LEU A 159 -18.42 -24.98 34.23
C LEU A 159 -17.65 -24.96 32.90
N ASN A 160 -16.97 -26.05 32.57
CA ASN A 160 -16.25 -26.19 31.31
C ASN A 160 -17.19 -26.24 30.10
N TYR A 161 -18.35 -26.88 30.21
CA TYR A 161 -19.36 -26.86 29.15
C TYR A 161 -19.96 -25.47 28.98
N VAL A 162 -20.47 -24.89 30.07
CA VAL A 162 -21.19 -23.61 30.06
C VAL A 162 -20.30 -22.47 29.55
N SER A 163 -19.06 -22.38 30.03
CA SER A 163 -18.10 -21.39 29.52
C SER A 163 -17.75 -21.58 28.05
N GLY A 164 -17.92 -22.78 27.50
CA GLY A 164 -17.71 -23.08 26.08
C GLY A 164 -18.82 -22.52 25.16
N GLN A 165 -19.93 -22.05 25.71
CA GLN A 165 -21.10 -21.57 24.94
C GLN A 165 -21.12 -20.05 24.72
N SER A 166 -19.96 -19.39 24.82
CA SER A 166 -19.81 -17.93 24.66
C SER A 166 -20.68 -17.13 25.64
N VAL A 167 -20.79 -17.61 26.87
CA VAL A 167 -21.47 -16.90 27.95
C VAL A 167 -20.63 -15.72 28.44
N ARG A 168 -21.27 -14.60 28.77
CA ARG A 168 -20.58 -13.41 29.31
C ARG A 168 -20.44 -13.44 30.82
N VAL A 169 -21.31 -14.20 31.49
CA VAL A 169 -21.34 -14.36 32.94
C VAL A 169 -21.86 -15.74 33.29
N ILE A 170 -21.35 -16.34 34.36
CA ILE A 170 -21.81 -17.62 34.91
C ILE A 170 -22.22 -17.41 36.37
N ASN A 171 -23.49 -17.66 36.66
CA ASN A 171 -24.06 -17.67 37.99
C ASN A 171 -23.82 -19.01 38.68
N ASN A 172 -23.23 -18.99 39.88
CA ASN A 172 -23.05 -20.15 40.73
C ASN A 172 -23.69 -19.85 42.09
N SER A 173 -24.90 -20.37 42.28
CA SER A 173 -25.71 -20.14 43.47
C SER A 173 -25.48 -21.21 44.54
N TRP A 174 -24.24 -21.68 44.67
CA TRP A 174 -23.81 -22.77 45.53
C TRP A 174 -22.41 -22.49 46.09
N ASP A 175 -22.07 -23.18 47.16
CA ASP A 175 -20.75 -23.18 47.78
C ASP A 175 -20.30 -24.61 48.10
N THR A 176 -19.03 -24.76 48.45
CA THR A 176 -18.44 -26.01 48.93
C THR A 176 -17.87 -25.73 50.31
N VAL A 177 -18.72 -25.86 51.33
CA VAL A 177 -18.40 -25.53 52.73
C VAL A 177 -18.08 -26.80 53.50
N GLU A 178 -16.86 -26.91 54.04
CA GLU A 178 -16.51 -27.97 54.99
C GLU A 178 -16.20 -27.42 56.39
N HIS A 179 -15.61 -26.22 56.46
CA HIS A 179 -15.13 -25.58 57.69
C HIS A 179 -15.68 -24.14 57.81
N ILE A 180 -16.95 -24.02 58.20
CA ILE A 180 -17.67 -22.73 58.32
C ILE A 180 -16.82 -21.69 59.07
N GLY A 181 -16.57 -20.55 58.41
CA GLY A 181 -15.83 -19.43 59.00
C GLY A 181 -14.31 -19.58 58.96
N ASN A 182 -13.75 -20.65 58.37
CA ASN A 182 -12.31 -20.85 58.20
C ASN A 182 -11.92 -20.99 56.70
N PRO A 183 -11.85 -19.87 55.96
CA PRO A 183 -11.68 -19.88 54.51
C PRO A 183 -10.30 -20.41 54.07
N ALA A 184 -9.29 -20.35 54.95
CA ALA A 184 -7.97 -20.91 54.66
C ALA A 184 -7.99 -22.44 54.65
N LEU A 185 -8.74 -23.06 55.57
CA LEU A 185 -8.88 -24.51 55.63
C LEU A 185 -9.80 -25.00 54.50
N ASP A 186 -10.91 -24.32 54.23
CA ASP A 186 -11.77 -24.59 53.07
C ASP A 186 -10.98 -24.52 51.75
N TYR A 187 -10.11 -23.52 51.58
CA TYR A 187 -9.21 -23.45 50.43
C TYR A 187 -8.25 -24.64 50.34
N GLN A 188 -7.64 -25.05 51.45
CA GLN A 188 -6.73 -26.20 51.49
C GLN A 188 -7.45 -27.51 51.13
N THR A 189 -8.66 -27.72 51.64
CA THR A 189 -9.51 -28.84 51.25
C THR A 189 -9.78 -28.79 49.75
N LEU A 190 -10.26 -27.65 49.22
CA LEU A 190 -10.60 -27.56 47.80
C LEU A 190 -9.40 -27.84 46.88
N VAL A 191 -8.20 -27.39 47.27
CA VAL A 191 -6.96 -27.69 46.53
C VAL A 191 -6.64 -29.19 46.52
N HIS A 192 -6.89 -29.88 47.64
CA HIS A 192 -6.62 -31.32 47.77
C HIS A 192 -7.69 -32.17 47.09
N ASP A 193 -8.97 -31.91 47.37
CA ASP A 193 -10.11 -32.77 46.98
C ASP A 193 -10.77 -32.36 45.66
N GLY A 194 -10.62 -31.10 45.23
CA GLY A 194 -11.26 -30.54 44.05
C GLY A 194 -10.37 -29.71 43.11
N PRO A 195 -9.10 -30.07 42.80
CA PRO A 195 -8.23 -29.27 41.94
C PRO A 195 -8.78 -29.05 40.51
N GLN A 196 -9.59 -29.97 40.00
CA GLN A 196 -10.29 -29.86 38.72
C GLN A 196 -11.31 -28.73 38.69
N LEU A 197 -11.94 -28.41 39.83
CA LEU A 197 -12.87 -27.28 39.93
C LEU A 197 -12.11 -25.96 39.84
N ILE A 198 -10.96 -25.84 40.51
CA ILE A 198 -10.08 -24.67 40.38
C ILE A 198 -9.63 -24.48 38.92
N SER A 199 -9.26 -25.58 38.25
CA SER A 199 -8.87 -25.55 36.83
C SER A 199 -10.03 -25.12 35.90
N ALA A 200 -11.25 -25.58 36.15
CA ALA A 200 -12.43 -25.15 35.42
C ALA A 200 -12.72 -23.66 35.62
N ILE A 201 -12.59 -23.15 36.85
CA ILE A 201 -12.74 -21.71 37.14
C ILE A 201 -11.70 -20.87 36.39
N LYS A 202 -10.43 -21.30 36.37
CA LYS A 202 -9.39 -20.63 35.55
C LYS A 202 -9.78 -20.62 34.06
N THR A 203 -10.29 -21.74 33.55
CA THR A 203 -10.77 -21.86 32.17
C THR A 203 -11.94 -20.91 31.85
N VAL A 204 -12.87 -20.72 32.79
CA VAL A 204 -13.98 -19.76 32.65
C VAL A 204 -13.43 -18.34 32.47
N LEU A 205 -12.45 -17.94 33.29
CA LEU A 205 -11.84 -16.61 33.23
C LEU A 205 -11.03 -16.41 31.94
N ASP A 206 -10.30 -17.43 31.50
CA ASP A 206 -9.53 -17.41 30.23
C ASP A 206 -10.44 -17.29 29.00
N ARG A 207 -11.66 -17.82 29.08
CA ARG A 207 -12.70 -17.67 28.04
C ARG A 207 -13.41 -16.32 28.09
N GLY A 208 -13.06 -15.45 29.03
CA GLY A 208 -13.57 -14.09 29.13
C GLY A 208 -14.98 -13.98 29.72
N SER A 209 -15.42 -14.98 30.49
CA SER A 209 -16.68 -14.90 31.26
C SER A 209 -16.43 -14.35 32.66
N VAL A 210 -17.37 -13.55 33.17
CA VAL A 210 -17.44 -13.22 34.61
C VAL A 210 -17.96 -14.44 35.36
N ILE A 211 -17.37 -14.77 36.50
CA ILE A 211 -17.88 -15.83 37.38
C ILE A 211 -18.41 -15.22 38.67
N VAL A 212 -19.65 -15.57 39.01
CA VAL A 212 -20.37 -15.05 40.17
C VAL A 212 -20.60 -16.21 41.15
N PHE A 213 -20.18 -16.03 42.39
CA PHE A 213 -20.42 -16.96 43.49
C PHE A 213 -21.14 -16.27 44.65
N THR A 214 -21.83 -17.04 45.47
CA THR A 214 -22.47 -16.56 46.70
C THR A 214 -21.47 -16.47 47.86
N THR A 215 -21.79 -15.70 48.91
CA THR A 215 -21.00 -15.74 50.16
C THR A 215 -21.29 -16.98 51.01
N GLY A 216 -22.48 -17.57 50.87
CA GLY A 216 -22.99 -18.67 51.70
C GLY A 216 -24.00 -18.22 52.76
N ASN A 217 -24.74 -19.18 53.34
CA ASN A 217 -25.96 -18.92 54.14
C ASN A 217 -25.84 -19.28 55.64
N ASN A 218 -24.66 -19.13 56.25
CA ASN A 218 -24.40 -19.55 57.63
C ASN A 218 -24.28 -18.39 58.64
N GLY A 219 -24.44 -17.14 58.21
CA GLY A 219 -24.19 -15.95 59.05
C GLY A 219 -22.73 -15.81 59.48
N ALA A 220 -21.79 -16.44 58.76
CA ALA A 220 -20.37 -16.43 59.07
C ALA A 220 -19.72 -15.07 58.75
N LEU A 221 -18.56 -14.80 59.35
CA LEU A 221 -17.83 -13.53 59.16
C LEU A 221 -17.10 -13.42 57.82
N THR A 222 -17.09 -14.47 57.01
CA THR A 222 -16.37 -14.55 55.74
C THR A 222 -17.01 -15.59 54.83
N PRO A 223 -16.85 -15.50 53.50
CA PRO A 223 -17.34 -16.50 52.57
C PRO A 223 -16.56 -17.81 52.67
N ALA A 224 -17.14 -18.88 52.13
CA ALA A 224 -16.48 -20.18 51.95
C ALA A 224 -15.96 -20.35 50.50
N THR A 225 -15.31 -21.47 50.22
CA THR A 225 -14.94 -21.84 48.84
C THR A 225 -16.17 -22.16 47.98
N PRO A 226 -16.11 -21.95 46.65
CA PRO A 226 -15.00 -21.37 45.87
C PRO A 226 -14.89 -19.84 45.92
N ALA A 227 -15.79 -19.14 46.62
CA ALA A 227 -15.88 -17.68 46.59
C ALA A 227 -14.60 -16.95 47.05
N VAL A 228 -13.81 -17.56 47.94
CA VAL A 228 -12.56 -16.96 48.47
C VAL A 228 -11.32 -17.17 47.59
N LEU A 229 -11.44 -17.88 46.45
CA LEU A 229 -10.29 -18.25 45.62
C LEU A 229 -9.37 -17.09 45.23
N PRO A 230 -9.86 -15.91 44.79
CA PRO A 230 -8.97 -14.79 44.45
C PRO A 230 -8.13 -14.27 45.64
N SER A 231 -8.54 -14.53 46.88
CA SER A 231 -7.76 -14.16 48.07
C SER A 231 -6.61 -15.12 48.39
N PHE A 232 -6.58 -16.31 47.78
CA PHE A 232 -5.57 -17.35 48.02
C PHE A 232 -4.82 -17.81 46.76
N ASP A 233 -5.35 -17.57 45.55
CA ASP A 233 -4.73 -17.88 44.25
C ASP A 233 -4.45 -16.60 43.45
N ALA A 234 -3.16 -16.24 43.35
CA ALA A 234 -2.71 -15.03 42.67
C ALA A 234 -2.97 -15.05 41.15
N GLU A 235 -3.05 -16.23 40.52
CA GLU A 235 -3.35 -16.35 39.10
C GLU A 235 -4.81 -15.97 38.84
N ILE A 236 -5.73 -16.49 39.67
CA ILE A 236 -7.16 -16.13 39.61
C ILE A 236 -7.34 -14.64 39.89
N ALA A 237 -6.66 -14.09 40.90
CA ALA A 237 -6.70 -12.67 41.21
C ALA A 237 -6.24 -11.80 40.02
N ALA A 238 -5.16 -12.18 39.35
CA ALA A 238 -4.60 -11.44 38.22
C ALA A 238 -5.53 -11.45 36.99
N LYS A 239 -6.20 -12.57 36.70
CA LYS A 239 -7.17 -12.69 35.60
C LYS A 239 -8.38 -11.76 35.78
N GLY A 240 -8.79 -11.49 37.02
CA GLY A 240 -9.98 -10.70 37.33
C GLY A 240 -11.28 -11.40 36.92
N GLY A 241 -12.38 -10.66 36.80
CA GLY A 241 -13.66 -11.24 36.34
C GLY A 241 -14.40 -12.10 37.38
N PHE A 242 -14.12 -11.91 38.67
CA PHE A 242 -14.71 -12.66 39.77
C PHE A 242 -15.58 -11.73 40.63
N ILE A 243 -16.80 -12.16 40.97
CA ILE A 243 -17.70 -11.41 41.85
C ILE A 243 -18.29 -12.34 42.92
N VAL A 244 -18.24 -11.93 44.18
CA VAL A 244 -18.86 -12.62 45.31
C VAL A 244 -20.10 -11.87 45.78
N VAL A 245 -21.18 -12.58 46.09
CA VAL A 245 -22.49 -11.95 46.35
C VAL A 245 -23.07 -12.33 47.70
N GLY A 246 -23.18 -11.33 48.58
CA GLY A 246 -23.94 -11.41 49.83
C GLY A 246 -25.41 -11.01 49.63
N ALA A 247 -26.26 -11.33 50.61
CA ALA A 247 -27.69 -11.06 50.58
C ALA A 247 -28.10 -9.97 51.57
N SER A 248 -28.90 -9.00 51.11
CA SER A 248 -29.62 -8.06 51.97
C SER A 248 -31.09 -8.44 52.15
N THR A 249 -31.78 -7.74 53.04
CA THR A 249 -33.25 -7.56 52.98
C THR A 249 -33.70 -7.15 51.57
N ILE A 250 -34.97 -7.42 51.23
CA ILE A 250 -35.52 -7.11 49.91
C ILE A 250 -35.45 -5.61 49.55
N ASP A 251 -35.51 -4.74 50.55
CA ASP A 251 -35.40 -3.28 50.42
C ASP A 251 -33.95 -2.77 50.44
N GLY A 252 -32.96 -3.65 50.62
CA GLY A 252 -31.54 -3.31 50.60
C GLY A 252 -31.01 -2.58 51.84
N THR A 253 -31.79 -2.50 52.93
CA THR A 253 -31.46 -1.69 54.10
C THR A 253 -30.56 -2.39 55.11
N GLN A 254 -30.62 -3.72 55.21
CA GLN A 254 -29.84 -4.52 56.17
C GLN A 254 -29.27 -5.76 55.50
N LEU A 255 -28.11 -6.23 55.97
CA LEU A 255 -27.59 -7.53 55.57
C LEU A 255 -28.54 -8.61 56.13
N ALA A 256 -28.92 -9.59 55.30
CA ALA A 256 -29.77 -10.68 55.77
C ALA A 256 -29.00 -11.52 56.81
N GLY A 257 -29.65 -11.90 57.91
CA GLY A 257 -28.98 -12.54 59.05
C GLY A 257 -28.31 -13.89 58.73
N TYR A 258 -28.77 -14.57 57.67
CA TYR A 258 -28.15 -15.80 57.17
C TYR A 258 -26.95 -15.53 56.24
N SER A 259 -26.82 -14.34 55.66
CA SER A 259 -25.76 -14.05 54.70
C SER A 259 -24.41 -14.10 55.40
N ASN A 260 -23.50 -14.93 54.89
CA ASN A 260 -22.10 -14.77 55.23
C ASN A 260 -21.64 -13.37 54.79
N ARG A 261 -20.81 -12.74 55.61
CA ARG A 261 -20.24 -11.42 55.35
C ARG A 261 -19.15 -11.50 54.29
N CYS A 262 -18.86 -10.39 53.62
CA CYS A 262 -17.84 -10.35 52.57
C CYS A 262 -16.41 -10.66 53.07
N GLY A 263 -16.06 -10.31 54.31
CA GLY A 263 -14.79 -10.66 54.96
C GLY A 263 -13.56 -10.41 54.07
N ILE A 264 -12.72 -11.45 53.92
CA ILE A 264 -11.48 -11.40 53.10
C ILE A 264 -11.72 -11.09 51.62
N THR A 265 -12.96 -11.21 51.14
CA THR A 265 -13.35 -10.98 49.73
C THR A 265 -13.85 -9.55 49.48
N LYS A 266 -13.83 -8.65 50.47
CA LYS A 266 -14.44 -7.30 50.37
C LYS A 266 -14.09 -6.47 49.13
N ALA A 267 -12.92 -6.68 48.52
CA ALA A 267 -12.50 -5.98 47.31
C ALA A 267 -13.27 -6.43 46.05
N TYR A 268 -13.79 -7.67 46.04
CA TYR A 268 -14.52 -8.27 44.91
C TYR A 268 -15.87 -8.88 45.34
N CYS A 269 -16.37 -8.47 46.52
CA CYS A 269 -17.68 -8.85 47.04
C CYS A 269 -18.66 -7.68 46.99
N ILE A 270 -19.91 -7.97 46.68
CA ILE A 270 -21.03 -7.02 46.58
C ILE A 270 -22.26 -7.62 47.26
N VAL A 271 -23.23 -6.79 47.62
CA VAL A 271 -24.50 -7.26 48.20
C VAL A 271 -25.65 -6.97 47.24
N ALA A 272 -26.58 -7.90 47.11
CA ALA A 272 -27.84 -7.72 46.39
C ALA A 272 -29.03 -8.23 47.22
N PRO A 273 -30.26 -7.83 46.90
CA PRO A 273 -31.45 -8.29 47.63
C PRO A 273 -31.60 -9.81 47.59
N GLY A 274 -31.60 -10.44 48.76
CA GLY A 274 -31.83 -11.88 48.93
C GLY A 274 -33.04 -12.22 49.82
N GLY A 275 -33.64 -11.24 50.51
CA GLY A 275 -34.81 -11.42 51.37
C GLY A 275 -34.48 -11.93 52.78
N THR A 276 -35.46 -11.93 53.71
CA THR A 276 -35.23 -12.22 55.14
C THR A 276 -35.98 -13.42 55.73
N GLY A 277 -36.90 -14.06 55.01
CA GLY A 277 -37.60 -15.24 55.53
C GLY A 277 -38.57 -15.89 54.55
N ILE A 278 -38.73 -17.21 54.69
CA ILE A 278 -39.70 -18.08 54.00
C ILE A 278 -40.98 -18.14 54.85
N GLU A 279 -41.52 -17.00 55.29
CA GLU A 279 -42.74 -17.01 56.10
C GLU A 279 -43.95 -17.22 55.19
N SER A 280 -44.54 -18.41 55.29
CA SER A 280 -45.81 -18.82 54.68
C SER A 280 -47.05 -18.15 55.31
N GLN A 281 -46.88 -16.99 55.96
CA GLN A 281 -47.97 -16.23 56.58
C GLN A 281 -47.97 -14.77 56.08
N PRO A 282 -49.07 -14.30 55.45
CA PRO A 282 -49.24 -12.88 55.14
C PRO A 282 -49.22 -12.02 56.43
N PRO A 283 -48.67 -10.78 56.38
CA PRO A 283 -48.81 -9.88 55.23
C PRO A 283 -47.53 -9.31 54.62
N ALA A 284 -46.32 -9.82 54.88
CA ALA A 284 -45.11 -9.30 54.26
C ALA A 284 -44.39 -10.36 53.40
N LYS A 285 -44.57 -10.30 52.07
CA LYS A 285 -43.75 -11.02 51.09
C LYS A 285 -42.29 -10.53 51.21
N GLN A 286 -41.50 -11.13 52.10
CA GLN A 286 -40.11 -10.72 52.41
C GLN A 286 -39.04 -11.52 51.64
N GLY A 287 -39.44 -12.52 50.87
CA GLY A 287 -38.58 -13.25 49.92
C GLY A 287 -38.59 -12.63 48.52
N ILE A 288 -37.71 -13.11 47.65
CA ILE A 288 -37.70 -12.79 46.23
C ILE A 288 -38.67 -13.73 45.51
N LEU A 289 -39.36 -13.24 44.48
CA LEU A 289 -40.24 -14.05 43.64
C LEU A 289 -39.41 -14.79 42.57
N GLY A 290 -39.64 -16.09 42.41
CA GLY A 290 -38.98 -16.93 41.41
C GLY A 290 -39.91 -18.04 40.91
N VAL A 291 -39.47 -18.75 39.87
CA VAL A 291 -40.21 -19.87 39.27
C VAL A 291 -40.29 -21.06 40.22
N ASP A 292 -41.49 -21.63 40.36
CA ASP A 292 -41.67 -22.97 40.89
C ASP A 292 -41.48 -24.01 39.77
N GLY A 293 -40.26 -24.54 39.70
CA GLY A 293 -39.84 -25.56 38.74
C GLY A 293 -40.65 -26.87 38.79
N ALA A 294 -41.48 -27.12 39.81
CA ALA A 294 -42.36 -28.28 39.86
C ALA A 294 -43.61 -28.13 38.96
N THR A 295 -43.91 -26.90 38.50
CA THR A 295 -45.13 -26.59 37.76
C THR A 295 -44.82 -26.03 36.36
N HIS A 296 -45.83 -25.84 35.53
CA HIS A 296 -45.68 -25.20 34.22
C HIS A 296 -45.74 -23.67 34.28
N SER A 297 -46.35 -23.11 35.33
CA SER A 297 -46.73 -21.69 35.40
C SER A 297 -46.80 -21.13 36.83
N GLY A 298 -46.21 -21.82 37.81
CA GLY A 298 -46.27 -21.48 39.23
C GLY A 298 -45.01 -20.76 39.69
N TYR A 299 -45.13 -20.09 40.83
CA TYR A 299 -44.09 -19.24 41.38
C TYR A 299 -44.03 -19.39 42.89
N ASP A 300 -42.86 -19.14 43.46
CA ASP A 300 -42.60 -19.26 44.88
C ASP A 300 -41.77 -18.06 45.39
N TYR A 301 -41.79 -17.84 46.70
CA TYR A 301 -40.96 -16.84 47.36
C TYR A 301 -39.85 -17.52 48.17
N GLN A 302 -38.60 -17.28 47.78
CA GLN A 302 -37.43 -17.82 48.49
C GLN A 302 -36.51 -16.71 49.00
N ALA A 303 -35.66 -17.06 49.96
CA ALA A 303 -34.63 -16.17 50.48
C ALA A 303 -33.28 -16.89 50.56
N GLY A 304 -32.20 -16.20 50.20
CA GLY A 304 -30.85 -16.77 50.20
C GLY A 304 -29.83 -15.92 49.43
N THR A 305 -28.55 -16.13 49.71
CA THR A 305 -27.46 -15.60 48.86
C THR A 305 -27.52 -16.20 47.46
N SER A 306 -27.99 -17.44 47.32
CA SER A 306 -28.29 -18.12 46.06
C SER A 306 -29.32 -17.40 45.20
N VAL A 307 -30.14 -16.55 45.81
CA VAL A 307 -31.15 -15.72 45.13
C VAL A 307 -30.64 -14.31 44.84
N ALA A 308 -29.70 -13.80 45.64
CA ALA A 308 -29.04 -12.52 45.39
C ALA A 308 -28.04 -12.60 44.22
N ALA A 309 -27.28 -13.70 44.09
CA ALA A 309 -26.32 -13.91 43.01
C ALA A 309 -26.89 -13.78 41.59
N PRO A 310 -28.07 -14.35 41.24
CA PRO A 310 -28.63 -14.21 39.91
C PRO A 310 -29.03 -12.76 39.56
N ILE A 311 -29.33 -11.92 40.55
CA ILE A 311 -29.57 -10.48 40.33
C ILE A 311 -28.27 -9.81 39.83
N VAL A 312 -27.13 -10.11 40.46
CA VAL A 312 -25.82 -9.60 40.05
C VAL A 312 -25.42 -10.17 38.68
N SER A 313 -25.67 -11.46 38.43
CA SER A 313 -25.40 -12.08 37.14
C SER A 313 -26.21 -11.43 36.00
N GLY A 314 -27.50 -11.15 36.23
CA GLY A 314 -28.30 -10.38 35.28
C GLY A 314 -27.78 -8.95 35.07
N ALA A 315 -27.31 -8.28 36.13
CA ALA A 315 -26.71 -6.95 36.01
C ALA A 315 -25.44 -6.96 35.14
N VAL A 316 -24.59 -7.98 35.29
CA VAL A 316 -23.43 -8.18 34.41
C VAL A 316 -23.87 -8.35 32.96
N ALA A 317 -24.96 -9.09 32.70
CA ALA A 317 -25.48 -9.27 31.36
C ALA A 317 -25.98 -7.93 30.73
N LEU A 318 -26.64 -7.08 31.50
CA LEU A 318 -27.06 -5.75 31.05
C LEU A 318 -25.86 -4.83 30.73
N VAL A 319 -24.82 -4.85 31.57
CA VAL A 319 -23.58 -4.10 31.30
C VAL A 319 -22.84 -4.67 30.09
N ALA A 320 -22.87 -5.98 29.89
CA ALA A 320 -22.28 -6.65 28.74
C ALA A 320 -23.01 -6.37 27.42
N GLU A 321 -24.32 -6.09 27.46
CA GLU A 321 -25.11 -5.58 26.33
C GLU A 321 -24.73 -4.12 26.03
N GLN A 322 -24.65 -3.28 27.06
CA GLN A 322 -24.28 -1.86 26.93
C GLN A 322 -22.84 -1.67 26.43
N PHE A 323 -21.91 -2.53 26.86
CA PHE A 323 -20.50 -2.48 26.49
C PHE A 323 -20.02 -3.84 25.94
N PRO A 324 -20.37 -4.19 24.70
CA PRO A 324 -20.07 -5.51 24.12
C PRO A 324 -18.58 -5.86 24.08
N TRP A 325 -17.72 -4.85 24.01
CA TRP A 325 -16.25 -4.99 23.92
C TRP A 325 -15.57 -5.23 25.28
N MET A 326 -16.27 -5.07 26.41
CA MET A 326 -15.65 -5.25 27.73
C MET A 326 -15.24 -6.71 27.97
N THR A 327 -14.02 -6.91 28.45
CA THR A 327 -13.56 -8.18 29.01
C THR A 327 -14.33 -8.51 30.29
N ASN A 328 -14.26 -9.76 30.76
CA ASN A 328 -14.78 -10.14 32.08
C ASN A 328 -14.22 -9.26 33.21
N LYS A 329 -12.93 -8.96 33.16
CA LYS A 329 -12.29 -8.06 34.12
C LYS A 329 -12.93 -6.67 34.10
N ASN A 330 -13.12 -6.07 32.93
CA ASN A 330 -13.79 -4.78 32.79
C ASN A 330 -15.23 -4.83 33.32
N LEU A 331 -15.99 -5.87 32.98
CA LEU A 331 -17.37 -6.05 33.45
C LEU A 331 -17.45 -6.15 34.98
N ALA A 332 -16.62 -6.99 35.59
CA ALA A 332 -16.58 -7.16 37.04
C ALA A 332 -16.18 -5.85 37.74
N THR A 333 -15.14 -5.17 37.25
CA THR A 333 -14.71 -3.87 37.77
C THR A 333 -15.83 -2.83 37.65
N THR A 334 -16.57 -2.78 36.54
CA THR A 334 -17.71 -1.86 36.38
C THR A 334 -18.81 -2.14 37.40
N ILE A 335 -19.17 -3.40 37.63
CA ILE A 335 -20.20 -3.77 38.63
C ILE A 335 -19.75 -3.43 40.05
N LEU A 336 -18.52 -3.81 40.42
CA LEU A 336 -17.97 -3.63 41.77
C LEU A 336 -17.74 -2.15 42.11
N THR A 337 -17.24 -1.35 41.17
CA THR A 337 -16.88 0.06 41.43
C THR A 337 -18.08 1.00 41.43
N THR A 338 -19.25 0.54 41.00
CA THR A 338 -20.49 1.32 40.98
C THR A 338 -21.44 1.01 42.14
N ALA A 339 -21.10 0.03 42.98
CA ALA A 339 -21.83 -0.29 44.19
C ALA A 339 -21.81 0.83 45.25
N SER A 340 -22.71 0.77 46.23
CA SER A 340 -22.97 1.89 47.17
C SER A 340 -21.80 2.23 48.10
N ARG A 341 -20.88 1.30 48.36
CA ARG A 341 -19.68 1.48 49.22
C ARG A 341 -18.38 1.26 48.43
N ALA A 342 -18.43 1.37 47.10
CA ALA A 342 -17.32 1.00 46.23
C ALA A 342 -15.96 1.63 46.61
N ALA A 343 -15.94 2.89 47.04
CA ALA A 343 -14.70 3.59 47.41
C ALA A 343 -14.12 3.17 48.77
N ASN A 344 -14.94 2.60 49.65
CA ASN A 344 -14.55 2.21 51.00
C ASN A 344 -15.20 0.85 51.34
N PRO A 345 -14.75 -0.25 50.70
CA PRO A 345 -15.32 -1.55 50.96
C PRO A 345 -15.04 -2.00 52.39
N ASP A 346 -16.03 -2.64 53.03
CA ASP A 346 -15.93 -3.14 54.40
C ASP A 346 -16.15 -4.65 54.47
N ASP A 347 -15.83 -5.24 55.63
CA ASP A 347 -15.90 -6.69 55.81
C ASP A 347 -17.34 -7.21 55.83
N GLU A 348 -18.36 -6.38 56.02
CA GLU A 348 -19.76 -6.82 56.11
C GLU A 348 -20.45 -6.79 54.74
N TRP A 349 -20.34 -5.68 54.02
CA TRP A 349 -21.02 -5.41 52.75
C TRP A 349 -20.10 -5.45 51.53
N GLY A 350 -18.79 -5.58 51.72
CA GLY A 350 -17.83 -5.46 50.62
C GLY A 350 -17.98 -4.11 49.95
N ARG A 351 -18.15 -4.11 48.62
CA ARG A 351 -18.39 -2.91 47.81
C ARG A 351 -19.77 -2.29 48.02
N GLY A 352 -20.65 -2.88 48.82
CA GLY A 352 -21.97 -2.35 49.12
C GLY A 352 -23.08 -2.95 48.26
N LEU A 353 -24.23 -2.29 48.27
CA LEU A 353 -25.41 -2.69 47.51
C LEU A 353 -25.19 -2.45 46.01
N LEU A 354 -25.58 -3.44 45.19
CA LEU A 354 -25.60 -3.35 43.72
C LEU A 354 -26.38 -2.14 43.22
N ASN A 355 -25.84 -1.45 42.21
CA ASN A 355 -26.48 -0.32 41.55
C ASN A 355 -26.34 -0.42 40.02
N ILE A 356 -27.35 -1.03 39.38
CA ILE A 356 -27.34 -1.33 37.95
C ILE A 356 -27.39 -0.03 37.12
N GLY A 357 -28.24 0.92 37.52
CA GLY A 357 -28.38 2.20 36.83
C GLY A 357 -27.09 3.03 36.85
N LYS A 358 -26.22 2.84 37.84
CA LYS A 358 -24.87 3.41 37.84
C LYS A 358 -23.90 2.57 37.00
N ALA A 359 -23.97 1.25 37.05
CA ALA A 359 -23.09 0.34 36.30
C ALA A 359 -23.19 0.51 34.77
N ILE A 360 -24.39 0.73 34.22
CA ILE A 360 -24.58 0.95 32.78
C ILE A 360 -23.97 2.28 32.27
N ASN A 361 -23.53 3.16 33.17
CA ASN A 361 -22.80 4.38 32.82
C ASN A 361 -21.27 4.20 32.79
N GLY A 362 -20.77 2.96 32.92
CA GLY A 362 -19.34 2.63 32.91
C GLY A 362 -18.74 2.47 34.32
N PRO A 363 -17.42 2.21 34.44
CA PRO A 363 -16.76 2.13 35.74
C PRO A 363 -16.83 3.47 36.50
N ALA A 364 -16.67 3.44 37.83
CA ALA A 364 -16.61 4.67 38.64
C ALA A 364 -15.31 4.81 39.46
N ILE A 365 -14.45 3.79 39.47
CA ILE A 365 -13.14 3.83 40.11
C ILE A 365 -12.13 3.05 39.25
N PHE A 366 -10.94 3.60 39.04
CA PHE A 366 -9.77 2.92 38.49
C PHE A 366 -8.78 2.59 39.61
N GLU A 367 -8.85 1.37 40.13
CA GLU A 367 -7.90 0.84 41.12
C GLU A 367 -6.66 0.23 40.44
N GLU A 368 -6.82 -0.13 39.17
CA GLU A 368 -5.81 -0.57 38.23
C GLU A 368 -6.12 0.07 36.86
N ASP A 369 -5.14 0.07 35.96
CA ASP A 369 -5.29 0.70 34.66
C ASP A 369 -6.43 0.03 33.87
N PHE A 370 -7.44 0.83 33.52
CA PHE A 370 -8.61 0.32 32.83
C PHE A 370 -8.34 0.22 31.32
N ALA A 371 -8.25 -1.01 30.80
CA ALA A 371 -8.02 -1.27 29.38
C ALA A 371 -9.31 -1.14 28.57
N ALA A 372 -9.53 0.03 27.99
CA ALA A 372 -10.66 0.32 27.10
C ALA A 372 -10.34 -0.03 25.64
N ASN A 373 -10.42 -1.32 25.28
CA ASN A 373 -10.22 -1.81 23.92
C ASN A 373 -11.51 -1.74 23.09
N VAL A 374 -11.93 -0.52 22.75
CA VAL A 374 -13.16 -0.29 21.97
C VAL A 374 -12.94 -0.71 20.52
N SER A 375 -13.74 -1.65 20.03
CA SER A 375 -13.63 -2.20 18.69
C SER A 375 -14.02 -1.19 17.60
N SER A 376 -13.46 -1.35 16.38
CA SER A 376 -13.79 -0.48 15.24
C SER A 376 -15.30 -0.47 14.98
N GLY A 377 -15.85 0.70 14.63
CA GLY A 377 -17.28 0.88 14.39
C GLY A 377 -18.14 1.07 15.64
N TYR A 378 -17.58 0.93 16.85
CA TYR A 378 -18.27 1.18 18.10
C TYR A 378 -17.88 2.54 18.71
N ALA A 379 -18.87 3.23 19.27
CA ALA A 379 -18.67 4.36 20.16
C ALA A 379 -19.29 4.01 21.53
N SER A 380 -18.54 4.21 22.61
CA SER A 380 -19.00 3.94 23.97
C SER A 380 -18.81 5.16 24.86
N THR A 381 -19.78 5.43 25.72
CA THR A 381 -19.75 6.58 26.63
C THR A 381 -19.66 6.12 28.07
N PHE A 382 -18.68 6.63 28.81
CA PHE A 382 -18.66 6.57 30.26
C PHE A 382 -19.14 7.90 30.84
N SER A 383 -20.18 7.83 31.67
CA SER A 383 -20.89 8.97 32.23
C SER A 383 -20.84 9.03 33.76
N ASN A 384 -20.16 8.09 34.40
CA ASN A 384 -19.85 8.18 35.82
C ASN A 384 -18.66 9.11 36.07
N ASN A 385 -18.66 9.81 37.21
CA ASN A 385 -17.43 10.40 37.74
C ASN A 385 -16.49 9.25 38.14
N ILE A 386 -15.31 9.19 37.50
CA ILE A 386 -14.32 8.15 37.73
C ILE A 386 -13.21 8.67 38.64
N SER A 387 -13.02 8.02 39.79
CA SER A 387 -11.92 8.29 40.73
C SER A 387 -10.89 7.16 40.71
N GLY A 388 -9.93 7.15 41.65
CA GLY A 388 -8.97 6.06 41.82
C GLY A 388 -7.53 6.45 41.55
N THR A 389 -6.60 5.57 41.90
CA THR A 389 -5.16 5.84 41.80
C THR A 389 -4.57 5.48 40.44
N ALA A 390 -5.25 4.65 39.67
CA ALA A 390 -4.81 4.17 38.37
C ALA A 390 -5.45 4.94 37.20
N GLY A 391 -5.06 4.58 35.98
CA GLY A 391 -5.32 5.33 34.77
C GLY A 391 -6.26 4.66 33.77
N LEU A 392 -6.26 5.20 32.56
CA LEU A 392 -7.02 4.72 31.42
C LEU A 392 -6.06 4.34 30.29
N LEU A 393 -6.18 3.11 29.78
CA LEU A 393 -5.53 2.71 28.53
C LEU A 393 -6.60 2.68 27.43
N LYS A 394 -6.65 3.72 26.60
CA LYS A 394 -7.51 3.75 25.42
C LYS A 394 -6.84 2.98 24.28
N LEU A 395 -7.35 1.77 24.07
CA LEU A 395 -6.92 0.83 23.04
C LEU A 395 -8.01 0.70 21.96
N GLY A 396 -7.72 -0.07 20.91
CA GLY A 396 -8.69 -0.41 19.86
C GLY A 396 -9.05 0.78 18.96
N ALA A 397 -9.56 0.48 17.76
CA ALA A 397 -9.82 1.51 16.74
C ALA A 397 -11.12 2.30 16.94
N GLY A 398 -11.98 1.90 17.88
CA GLY A 398 -13.26 2.57 18.16
C GLY A 398 -13.12 3.83 19.01
N THR A 399 -14.28 4.41 19.37
CA THR A 399 -14.37 5.68 20.10
C THR A 399 -14.80 5.45 21.56
N LEU A 400 -14.08 6.03 22.51
CA LEU A 400 -14.51 6.17 23.90
C LEU A 400 -14.82 7.64 24.20
N ILE A 401 -15.98 7.92 24.78
CA ILE A 401 -16.41 9.25 25.20
C ILE A 401 -16.41 9.29 26.73
N LEU A 402 -15.65 10.23 27.31
CA LEU A 402 -15.72 10.54 28.74
C LEU A 402 -16.54 11.82 28.90
N SER A 403 -17.74 11.70 29.49
CA SER A 403 -18.69 12.81 29.58
C SER A 403 -18.70 13.50 30.95
N ALA A 404 -18.24 12.81 32.00
CA ALA A 404 -18.29 13.26 33.39
C ALA A 404 -16.95 13.78 33.92
N SER A 405 -16.98 14.46 35.07
CA SER A 405 -15.78 14.99 35.72
C SER A 405 -15.05 13.88 36.47
N ASN A 406 -13.83 13.58 36.02
CA ASN A 406 -13.02 12.48 36.51
C ASN A 406 -11.87 12.99 37.39
N THR A 407 -11.59 12.25 38.46
CA THR A 407 -10.56 12.58 39.46
C THR A 407 -9.53 11.47 39.64
N TYR A 408 -9.53 10.45 38.77
CA TYR A 408 -8.47 9.45 38.79
C TYR A 408 -7.09 10.10 38.61
N SER A 409 -6.06 9.54 39.25
CA SER A 409 -4.72 10.11 39.30
C SER A 409 -3.67 9.35 38.49
N GLY A 410 -4.03 8.24 37.84
CA GLY A 410 -3.14 7.56 36.90
C GLY A 410 -3.14 8.18 35.51
N ASP A 411 -2.21 7.74 34.68
CA ASP A 411 -2.00 8.26 33.34
C ASP A 411 -3.18 7.93 32.41
N THR A 412 -3.41 8.79 31.41
CA THR A 412 -4.29 8.47 30.29
C THR A 412 -3.45 8.18 29.06
N HIS A 413 -3.42 6.91 28.66
CA HIS A 413 -2.75 6.43 27.46
C HIS A 413 -3.73 6.36 26.30
N LEU A 414 -3.31 6.91 25.16
CA LEU A 414 -4.03 6.92 23.89
C LEU A 414 -3.19 6.12 22.88
N ASP A 415 -3.41 4.81 22.87
CA ASP A 415 -2.64 3.87 22.04
C ASP A 415 -3.43 3.41 20.80
N GLY A 416 -4.71 3.78 20.69
CA GLY A 416 -5.51 3.55 19.49
C GLY A 416 -6.89 4.22 19.51
N GLY A 417 -7.44 4.45 18.32
CA GLY A 417 -8.78 5.02 18.13
C GLY A 417 -8.94 6.41 18.75
N ASP A 418 -10.19 6.79 19.04
CA ASP A 418 -10.54 8.13 19.50
C ASP A 418 -10.94 8.12 20.98
N LEU A 419 -10.32 8.99 21.78
CA LEU A 419 -10.85 9.43 23.08
C LEU A 419 -11.52 10.79 22.87
N VAL A 420 -12.82 10.89 23.15
CA VAL A 420 -13.58 12.15 23.07
C VAL A 420 -13.75 12.72 24.47
N ALA A 421 -13.40 14.00 24.62
CA ALA A 421 -13.60 14.77 25.84
C ALA A 421 -14.30 16.10 25.52
N ASN A 422 -15.19 16.52 26.42
CA ASN A 422 -15.92 17.80 26.33
C ASN A 422 -15.34 18.86 27.30
N SER A 423 -14.52 18.44 28.24
CA SER A 423 -13.80 19.31 29.17
C SER A 423 -12.50 18.65 29.60
N GLN A 424 -11.55 19.44 30.08
CA GLN A 424 -10.31 18.88 30.63
C GLN A 424 -10.55 17.99 31.85
N ALA A 425 -11.59 18.28 32.65
CA ALA A 425 -11.97 17.47 33.80
C ALA A 425 -12.41 16.05 33.39
N ASN A 426 -12.72 15.79 32.11
CA ASN A 426 -13.00 14.43 31.65
C ASN A 426 -11.75 13.54 31.61
N LEU A 427 -10.55 14.11 31.63
CA LEU A 427 -9.29 13.39 31.39
C LEU A 427 -8.53 13.02 32.68
N GLY A 428 -9.23 13.02 33.82
CA GLY A 428 -8.66 12.75 35.13
C GLY A 428 -8.06 13.98 35.80
N SER A 429 -7.27 13.75 36.84
CA SER A 429 -6.66 14.82 37.64
C SER A 429 -5.79 15.75 36.80
N SER A 430 -5.83 17.04 37.10
CA SER A 430 -5.00 18.04 36.43
C SER A 430 -3.50 17.77 36.68
N GLY A 431 -2.65 18.16 35.72
CA GLY A 431 -1.20 18.07 35.84
C GLY A 431 -0.56 16.74 35.41
N ILE A 432 -1.34 15.68 35.18
CA ILE A 432 -0.81 14.44 34.59
C ILE A 432 -0.73 14.61 33.07
N ALA A 433 0.35 14.16 32.44
CA ALA A 433 0.50 14.25 30.99
C ALA A 433 -0.44 13.26 30.27
N LEU A 434 -0.87 13.62 29.06
CA LEU A 434 -1.50 12.66 28.16
C LEU A 434 -0.42 11.90 27.40
N GLN A 435 -0.50 10.57 27.45
CA GLN A 435 0.46 9.67 26.84
C GLN A 435 -0.11 9.22 25.49
N PHE A 436 0.51 9.57 24.37
CA PHE A 436 0.08 9.14 23.04
C PHE A 436 1.00 8.06 22.49
N ASN A 437 0.46 7.01 21.91
CA ASN A 437 1.23 6.02 21.16
C ASN A 437 0.40 5.42 20.00
N GLY A 438 -0.16 6.31 19.16
CA GLY A 438 -0.96 5.98 17.98
C GLY A 438 -2.45 6.36 18.08
N GLY A 439 -2.94 6.73 19.26
CA GLY A 439 -4.32 7.17 19.48
C GLY A 439 -4.57 8.66 19.21
N THR A 440 -5.85 9.04 19.32
CA THR A 440 -6.35 10.38 19.07
C THR A 440 -7.11 10.93 20.28
N LEU A 441 -6.80 12.17 20.68
CA LEU A 441 -7.73 12.95 21.50
C LEU A 441 -8.58 13.81 20.56
N LYS A 442 -9.90 13.62 20.60
CA LYS A 442 -10.87 14.39 19.83
C LYS A 442 -11.63 15.35 20.72
N PHE A 443 -11.61 16.63 20.36
CA PHE A 443 -12.37 17.66 21.08
C PHE A 443 -13.87 17.51 20.80
N GLY A 444 -14.65 17.12 21.80
CA GLY A 444 -16.11 17.08 21.75
C GLY A 444 -16.76 18.45 22.03
N ALA A 445 -16.03 19.37 22.66
CA ALA A 445 -16.44 20.74 22.90
C ALA A 445 -15.24 21.71 22.92
N ASP A 446 -15.53 23.02 22.96
CA ASP A 446 -14.50 24.05 22.98
C ASP A 446 -13.95 24.29 24.40
N PHE A 447 -12.91 23.54 24.80
CA PHE A 447 -12.16 23.77 26.04
C PHE A 447 -10.65 23.88 25.82
N ALA A 448 -9.93 24.46 26.78
CA ALA A 448 -8.47 24.56 26.80
C ALA A 448 -7.83 23.30 27.40
N LEU A 449 -6.85 22.71 26.72
CA LEU A 449 -6.15 21.49 27.15
C LEU A 449 -4.85 21.84 27.89
N ASN A 450 -4.95 22.14 29.18
CA ASN A 450 -3.86 22.54 30.07
C ASN A 450 -3.15 21.33 30.68
N ARG A 451 -2.59 20.45 29.84
CA ARG A 451 -1.78 19.29 30.24
C ARG A 451 -0.70 19.03 29.20
N ASP A 452 0.46 18.59 29.66
CA ASP A 452 1.54 18.18 28.76
C ASP A 452 1.12 16.99 27.90
N LEU A 453 1.65 16.93 26.68
CA LEU A 453 1.43 15.84 25.72
C LEU A 453 2.77 15.13 25.50
N LEU A 454 2.83 13.84 25.85
CA LEU A 454 3.98 12.99 25.58
C LEU A 454 3.69 12.09 24.38
N ILE A 455 4.45 12.25 23.32
CA ILE A 455 4.27 11.58 22.04
C ILE A 455 5.24 10.40 21.93
N GLY A 456 4.73 9.19 22.11
CA GLY A 456 5.44 7.93 21.94
C GLY A 456 5.85 7.66 20.49
N ALA A 457 6.65 6.61 20.28
CA ALA A 457 7.32 6.36 19.00
C ALA A 457 6.37 6.20 17.80
N VAL A 458 5.14 5.72 18.03
CA VAL A 458 4.12 5.54 16.98
C VAL A 458 3.47 6.88 16.60
N GLY A 459 3.58 7.92 17.43
CA GLY A 459 2.98 9.24 17.23
C GLY A 459 1.71 9.46 18.07
N GLY A 460 1.04 10.58 17.84
CA GLY A 460 -0.17 10.96 18.56
C GLY A 460 -0.96 12.04 17.83
N THR A 461 -2.29 12.02 17.96
CA THR A 461 -3.16 12.92 17.20
C THR A 461 -4.05 13.79 18.09
N LEU A 462 -4.10 15.10 17.83
CA LEU A 462 -5.20 15.97 18.26
C LEU A 462 -6.18 16.18 17.10
N HIS A 463 -7.44 15.84 17.31
CA HIS A 463 -8.52 16.10 16.37
C HIS A 463 -9.34 17.31 16.82
N LEU A 464 -9.23 18.43 16.09
CA LEU A 464 -9.77 19.75 16.42
C LEU A 464 -11.29 19.86 16.32
N ASN A 465 -11.92 19.08 15.44
CA ASN A 465 -13.38 18.96 15.32
C ASN A 465 -14.09 20.32 15.11
N GLY A 466 -13.49 21.21 14.31
CA GLY A 466 -14.00 22.54 14.00
C GLY A 466 -13.53 23.65 14.95
N TYR A 467 -12.88 23.32 16.06
CA TYR A 467 -12.49 24.29 17.08
C TYR A 467 -11.13 24.93 16.81
N ASN A 468 -10.98 26.17 17.27
CA ASN A 468 -9.69 26.87 17.29
C ASN A 468 -9.05 26.70 18.66
N LYS A 469 -7.79 26.27 18.69
CA LYS A 469 -7.04 25.96 19.90
C LYS A 469 -5.72 26.70 19.90
N THR A 470 -5.29 27.12 21.08
CA THR A 470 -3.91 27.55 21.32
C THR A 470 -3.29 26.52 22.24
N GLN A 471 -2.06 26.11 21.93
CA GLN A 471 -1.28 25.25 22.81
C GLN A 471 -1.23 25.90 24.20
N SER A 472 -1.46 25.15 25.27
CA SER A 472 -1.30 25.66 26.64
C SER A 472 -0.29 24.88 27.51
N SER A 473 0.34 23.85 26.96
CA SER A 473 1.27 22.97 27.69
C SER A 473 2.32 22.37 26.74
N ASN A 474 3.35 21.71 27.26
CA ASN A 474 4.49 21.23 26.48
C ASN A 474 4.12 20.01 25.62
N ILE A 475 4.71 19.93 24.43
CA ILE A 475 4.66 18.73 23.57
C ILE A 475 6.08 18.16 23.51
N SER A 476 6.23 16.87 23.82
CA SER A 476 7.53 16.20 23.92
C SER A 476 7.44 14.75 23.44
N GLY A 477 8.57 14.03 23.37
CA GLY A 477 8.61 12.60 23.04
C GLY A 477 9.34 12.28 21.74
N SER A 478 9.27 11.02 21.30
CA SER A 478 10.03 10.55 20.12
C SER A 478 9.24 10.56 18.82
N GLY A 479 7.91 10.44 18.87
CA GLY A 479 7.07 10.35 17.67
C GLY A 479 6.68 11.69 17.05
N GLN A 480 5.97 11.60 15.93
CA GLN A 480 5.41 12.76 15.23
C GLN A 480 4.07 13.15 15.86
N PHE A 481 3.88 14.45 16.09
CA PHE A 481 2.63 15.02 16.60
C PHE A 481 1.70 15.42 15.45
N ALA A 482 0.50 14.86 15.38
CA ALA A 482 -0.47 15.13 14.33
C ALA A 482 -1.59 16.05 14.81
N VAL A 483 -1.98 17.01 13.98
CA VAL A 483 -3.16 17.86 14.16
C VAL A 483 -4.11 17.60 13.00
N THR A 484 -5.36 17.22 13.31
CA THR A 484 -6.37 16.89 12.30
C THR A 484 -7.75 17.48 12.57
N GLY A 485 -8.66 17.37 11.59
CA GLY A 485 -9.99 17.95 11.63
C GLY A 485 -9.98 19.44 11.32
N ALA A 486 -11.08 19.94 10.76
CA ALA A 486 -11.26 21.37 10.52
C ALA A 486 -11.02 22.20 11.80
N GLY A 487 -10.60 23.45 11.65
CA GLY A 487 -10.22 24.32 12.76
C GLY A 487 -8.74 24.68 12.71
N SER A 488 -8.28 25.42 13.73
CA SER A 488 -6.89 25.86 13.80
C SER A 488 -6.22 25.52 15.13
N TYR A 489 -4.91 25.23 15.09
CA TYR A 489 -4.07 25.01 16.26
C TYR A 489 -2.88 25.97 16.24
N THR A 490 -2.82 26.88 17.19
CA THR A 490 -1.71 27.83 17.34
C THR A 490 -0.67 27.27 18.31
N LEU A 491 0.52 27.00 17.79
CA LEU A 491 1.71 26.66 18.58
C LEU A 491 2.35 27.98 19.01
N ASP A 492 2.43 28.21 20.32
CA ASP A 492 2.87 29.49 20.91
C ASP A 492 4.09 29.35 21.82
N ARG A 493 4.63 28.13 21.97
CA ARG A 493 5.83 27.83 22.77
C ARG A 493 6.65 26.67 22.19
N VAL A 494 7.85 26.50 22.74
CA VAL A 494 8.84 25.50 22.31
C VAL A 494 8.33 24.08 22.53
N ASN A 495 8.57 23.21 21.55
CA ASN A 495 8.15 21.83 21.51
C ASN A 495 9.35 20.92 21.24
N SER A 496 9.48 19.81 21.97
CA SER A 496 10.68 18.96 21.97
C SER A 496 10.48 17.57 21.36
N GLN A 497 9.29 17.28 20.81
CA GLN A 497 9.05 16.01 20.14
C GLN A 497 9.96 15.84 18.91
N GLN A 498 10.58 14.67 18.79
CA GLN A 498 11.60 14.40 17.78
C GLN A 498 11.02 14.10 16.39
N GLY A 499 9.79 13.60 16.31
CA GLY A 499 9.15 13.28 15.02
C GLY A 499 8.58 14.49 14.28
N GLY A 500 8.62 15.69 14.88
CA GLY A 500 8.10 16.92 14.29
C GLY A 500 6.58 16.98 14.30
N ILE A 501 5.99 17.56 13.26
CA ILE A 501 4.55 17.84 13.17
C ILE A 501 3.93 17.30 11.88
N ALA A 502 2.70 16.81 11.97
CA ALA A 502 1.85 16.50 10.85
C ALA A 502 0.57 17.35 10.89
N VAL A 503 0.21 17.97 9.76
CA VAL A 503 -1.00 18.78 9.61
C VAL A 503 -1.88 18.09 8.58
N ARG A 504 -3.04 17.56 9.00
CA ARG A 504 -3.87 16.69 8.15
C ARG A 504 -5.37 16.98 8.21
N GLY A 505 -6.13 16.56 7.19
CA GLY A 505 -7.60 16.45 7.27
C GLY A 505 -8.34 17.76 7.57
N GLY A 506 -8.04 18.80 6.79
CA GLY A 506 -8.63 20.14 6.85
C GLY A 506 -8.09 21.05 7.95
N SER A 507 -7.11 20.62 8.74
CA SER A 507 -6.57 21.41 9.86
C SER A 507 -5.63 22.53 9.41
N GLN A 508 -5.56 23.58 10.23
CA GLN A 508 -4.61 24.68 10.05
C GLN A 508 -3.72 24.79 11.29
N VAL A 509 -2.40 24.82 11.12
CA VAL A 509 -1.46 25.04 12.22
C VAL A 509 -0.78 26.39 12.05
N HIS A 510 -0.74 27.18 13.11
CA HIS A 510 -0.05 28.48 13.15
C HIS A 510 1.19 28.38 14.03
N ALA A 511 2.33 28.86 13.54
CA ALA A 511 3.56 28.92 14.33
C ALA A 511 4.31 30.22 14.08
N GLN A 512 4.85 30.82 15.15
CA GLN A 512 5.69 32.01 15.07
C GLN A 512 7.20 31.67 15.10
N ARG A 513 7.57 30.45 15.51
CA ARG A 513 8.97 30.01 15.57
C ARG A 513 9.13 28.58 15.05
N ASP A 514 10.32 28.26 14.54
CA ASP A 514 10.64 26.92 14.03
C ASP A 514 10.62 25.87 15.15
N ASP A 515 11.17 26.18 16.31
CA ASP A 515 11.21 25.29 17.48
C ASP A 515 9.82 25.09 18.12
N TYR A 516 8.78 25.70 17.59
CA TYR A 516 7.38 25.40 17.95
C TYR A 516 6.86 24.20 17.17
N LEU A 517 7.47 23.84 16.04
CA LEU A 517 7.06 22.70 15.21
C LEU A 517 7.62 21.35 15.72
N GLY A 518 8.45 21.37 16.78
CA GLY A 518 9.15 20.23 17.35
C GLY A 518 10.66 20.42 17.35
N ALA A 519 11.42 19.36 17.65
CA ALA A 519 12.88 19.39 17.65
C ALA A 519 13.45 19.97 16.33
N ALA A 520 14.56 20.69 16.38
CA ALA A 520 15.15 21.32 15.20
C ALA A 520 15.43 20.30 14.09
N GLY A 521 15.08 20.64 12.84
CA GLY A 521 15.25 19.75 11.69
C GLY A 521 14.28 18.56 11.62
N SER A 522 13.35 18.41 12.58
CA SER A 522 12.34 17.35 12.52
C SER A 522 11.31 17.61 11.40
N LYS A 523 10.73 16.51 10.90
CA LYS A 523 9.88 16.47 9.70
C LYS A 523 8.59 17.27 9.86
N VAL A 524 8.16 17.92 8.77
CA VAL A 524 6.81 18.48 8.62
C VAL A 524 6.06 17.66 7.57
N SER A 525 4.95 17.04 7.96
CA SER A 525 4.07 16.31 7.05
C SER A 525 2.78 17.11 6.81
N LEU A 526 2.34 17.26 5.56
CA LEU A 526 1.11 17.96 5.18
C LEU A 526 0.22 17.04 4.34
N ASP A 527 -1.03 16.84 4.73
CA ASP A 527 -1.97 15.95 4.03
C ASP A 527 -3.42 16.42 4.16
N ASP A 528 -3.90 17.20 3.20
CA ASP A 528 -5.11 18.02 3.30
C ASP A 528 -5.02 19.05 4.45
N GLY A 529 -3.82 19.58 4.70
CA GLY A 529 -3.55 20.50 5.81
C GLY A 529 -2.79 21.76 5.38
N ARG A 530 -2.92 22.83 6.19
CA ARG A 530 -2.17 24.09 6.00
C ARG A 530 -1.28 24.39 7.21
N LEU A 531 0.02 24.54 6.97
CA LEU A 531 0.94 25.14 7.93
C LEU A 531 1.12 26.63 7.60
N ASN A 532 0.79 27.50 8.56
CA ASN A 532 0.92 28.95 8.48
C ASN A 532 2.09 29.43 9.36
N LEU A 533 3.16 29.87 8.69
CA LEU A 533 4.30 30.53 9.32
C LEU A 533 3.95 32.01 9.46
N LEU A 534 3.65 32.42 10.70
CA LEU A 534 3.21 33.79 10.99
C LEU A 534 4.27 34.83 10.57
N ASN A 535 3.84 36.08 10.35
CA ASN A 535 4.74 37.17 9.98
C ASN A 535 5.88 37.32 11.00
N ASN A 536 7.10 37.53 10.49
CA ASN A 536 8.33 37.56 11.28
C ASN A 536 8.62 36.20 11.96
N PHE A 537 8.42 35.11 11.21
CA PHE A 537 8.71 33.76 11.65
C PHE A 537 10.18 33.63 12.07
N VAL A 538 10.41 33.17 13.30
CA VAL A 538 11.75 33.04 13.88
C VAL A 538 12.30 31.64 13.64
N VAL A 539 13.46 31.56 13.03
CA VAL A 539 14.20 30.32 12.74
C VAL A 539 15.52 30.33 13.52
N ALA A 540 16.07 29.14 13.79
CA ALA A 540 17.32 29.01 14.55
C ALA A 540 18.50 29.73 13.86
N GLU A 541 18.55 29.66 12.53
CA GLU A 541 19.42 30.48 11.70
C GLU A 541 18.56 31.39 10.82
N ALA A 542 18.77 32.71 10.92
CA ALA A 542 17.90 33.72 10.33
C ALA A 542 17.63 33.47 8.83
N GLY A 543 16.34 33.33 8.48
CA GLY A 543 15.89 33.10 7.11
C GLY A 543 16.03 31.65 6.59
N ILE A 544 16.47 30.69 7.40
CA ILE A 544 16.65 29.29 6.98
C ILE A 544 15.52 28.39 7.52
N PHE A 545 14.83 27.68 6.62
CA PHE A 545 13.87 26.63 6.96
C PHE A 545 14.45 25.26 6.59
N ASN A 546 14.88 24.49 7.61
CA ASN A 546 15.67 23.26 7.43
C ASN A 546 14.91 21.95 7.70
N ARG A 547 13.58 21.99 7.68
CA ARG A 547 12.74 20.82 7.99
C ARG A 547 12.40 20.03 6.73
N PRO A 548 12.66 18.72 6.67
CA PRO A 548 12.18 17.87 5.58
C PRO A 548 10.66 17.95 5.45
N LEU A 549 10.17 18.00 4.21
CA LEU A 549 8.74 18.09 3.90
C LEU A 549 8.22 16.78 3.29
N GLU A 550 7.10 16.29 3.83
CA GLU A 550 6.39 15.12 3.29
C GLU A 550 4.94 15.50 2.97
N ILE A 551 4.51 15.25 1.74
CA ILE A 551 3.18 15.66 1.27
C ILE A 551 2.33 14.44 0.96
N GLY A 552 1.29 14.24 1.78
CA GLY A 552 0.31 13.18 1.59
C GLY A 552 -0.63 13.42 0.40
N PRO A 553 -1.40 12.40 -0.01
CA PRO A 553 -2.25 12.46 -1.21
C PRO A 553 -3.34 13.55 -1.17
N GLY A 554 -3.72 14.03 0.01
CA GLY A 554 -4.61 15.18 0.21
C GLY A 554 -4.00 16.53 -0.16
N ASN A 555 -2.73 16.57 -0.60
CA ASN A 555 -1.94 17.77 -0.87
C ASN A 555 -1.60 18.57 0.40
N GLY A 556 -0.73 19.56 0.29
CA GLY A 556 -0.31 20.37 1.43
C GLY A 556 -0.19 21.84 1.04
N VAL A 557 -0.48 22.72 2.00
CA VAL A 557 -0.26 24.15 1.86
C VAL A 557 0.76 24.63 2.89
N LEU A 558 1.85 25.24 2.41
CA LEU A 558 2.75 26.02 3.23
C LEU A 558 2.50 27.51 2.97
N ASP A 559 1.94 28.19 3.97
CA ASP A 559 1.76 29.63 3.95
C ASP A 559 2.95 30.27 4.69
N THR A 560 3.79 30.99 3.94
CA THR A 560 4.98 31.67 4.46
C THR A 560 4.67 33.08 4.98
N GLY A 561 3.42 33.55 4.92
CA GLY A 561 3.07 34.92 5.30
C GLY A 561 3.90 35.95 4.51
N ASN A 562 4.42 36.98 5.16
CA ASN A 562 5.34 37.95 4.54
C ASN A 562 6.82 37.56 4.69
N ASN A 563 7.12 36.32 5.09
CA ASN A 563 8.48 35.88 5.33
C ASN A 563 9.22 35.59 4.01
N THR A 564 10.51 35.93 3.97
CA THR A 564 11.43 35.48 2.91
C THR A 564 12.30 34.39 3.49
N LEU A 565 12.12 33.15 3.02
CA LEU A 565 12.80 31.98 3.59
C LEU A 565 13.61 31.24 2.51
N ARG A 566 14.73 30.66 2.96
CA ARG A 566 15.57 29.74 2.20
C ARG A 566 15.36 28.33 2.73
N TYR A 567 14.87 27.44 1.87
CA TYR A 567 14.69 26.03 2.17
C TYR A 567 16.03 25.29 2.16
N THR A 568 16.36 24.65 3.27
CA THR A 568 17.55 23.79 3.42
C THR A 568 17.21 22.40 3.94
N GLY A 569 15.92 22.03 3.98
CA GLY A 569 15.46 20.72 4.46
C GLY A 569 15.84 19.52 3.58
N GLY A 570 16.49 19.76 2.44
CA GLY A 570 17.15 18.75 1.60
C GLY A 570 16.21 17.87 0.76
N GLU A 571 15.03 17.52 1.26
CA GLU A 571 14.11 16.61 0.58
C GLU A 571 12.66 17.11 0.63
N ILE A 572 11.94 16.95 -0.49
CA ILE A 572 10.48 17.05 -0.55
C ILE A 572 9.95 15.74 -1.11
N SER A 573 9.17 15.01 -0.29
CA SER A 573 8.70 13.66 -0.58
C SER A 573 7.16 13.56 -0.54
N GLY A 574 6.64 12.38 -0.86
CA GLY A 574 5.22 12.07 -0.82
C GLY A 574 4.48 12.27 -2.15
N ALA A 575 3.28 11.69 -2.25
CA ALA A 575 2.52 11.62 -3.50
C ALA A 575 1.73 12.91 -3.83
N GLY A 576 1.57 13.80 -2.85
CA GLY A 576 0.77 15.01 -3.01
C GLY A 576 1.50 16.20 -3.61
N THR A 577 0.73 17.27 -3.76
CA THR A 577 1.19 18.57 -4.28
C THR A 577 1.40 19.55 -3.14
N LEU A 578 2.63 20.11 -3.04
CA LEU A 578 2.92 21.23 -2.15
C LEU A 578 2.58 22.54 -2.86
N SER A 579 1.64 23.28 -2.29
CA SER A 579 1.30 24.64 -2.72
C SER A 579 1.85 25.66 -1.74
N PHE A 580 2.33 26.79 -2.27
CA PHE A 580 2.88 27.90 -1.48
C PHE A 580 1.94 29.09 -1.52
N ILE A 581 1.85 29.80 -0.40
CA ILE A 581 1.17 31.08 -0.27
C ILE A 581 2.10 32.03 0.48
N GLY A 582 2.06 33.32 0.15
CA GLY A 582 2.84 34.35 0.84
C GLY A 582 4.15 34.71 0.13
N GLY A 583 5.16 35.06 0.93
CA GLY A 583 6.45 35.57 0.49
C GLY A 583 7.35 34.49 -0.14
N PRO A 584 8.44 34.90 -0.80
CA PRO A 584 9.29 33.99 -1.57
C PRO A 584 9.89 32.88 -0.71
N PHE A 585 9.72 31.63 -1.18
CA PHE A 585 10.35 30.44 -0.62
C PHE A 585 11.43 29.95 -1.60
N THR A 586 12.67 30.34 -1.34
CA THR A 586 13.83 30.10 -2.25
C THR A 586 14.66 28.93 -1.76
N LEU A 587 15.54 28.35 -2.59
CA LEU A 587 16.42 27.26 -2.14
C LEU A 587 17.72 27.78 -1.50
N GLY A 588 18.08 27.19 -0.36
CA GLY A 588 19.31 27.43 0.37
C GLY A 588 20.34 26.31 0.27
N SER A 589 19.93 25.08 -0.03
CA SER A 589 20.77 23.89 -0.21
C SER A 589 20.35 23.09 -1.44
N ASP A 590 21.08 22.02 -1.75
CA ASP A 590 20.63 21.00 -2.71
C ASP A 590 19.21 20.51 -2.36
N LEU A 591 18.44 20.21 -3.41
CA LEU A 591 17.07 19.72 -3.31
C LEU A 591 16.95 18.35 -3.97
N THR A 592 16.50 17.37 -3.20
CA THR A 592 15.95 16.11 -3.71
C THR A 592 14.42 16.23 -3.77
N LEU A 593 13.88 16.39 -4.98
CA LEU A 593 12.45 16.52 -5.22
C LEU A 593 11.87 15.16 -5.64
N ASN A 594 11.17 14.50 -4.73
CA ASN A 594 10.44 13.24 -4.96
C ASN A 594 8.91 13.42 -4.97
N GLY A 595 8.41 14.58 -4.50
CA GLY A 595 6.99 14.98 -4.57
C GLY A 595 6.68 15.99 -5.68
N THR A 596 5.53 16.67 -5.60
CA THR A 596 5.13 17.71 -6.57
C THR A 596 5.27 19.13 -5.99
N TRP A 597 6.05 19.99 -6.65
CA TRP A 597 6.27 21.41 -6.34
C TRP A 597 5.35 22.30 -7.20
N ASN A 598 4.43 23.04 -6.59
CA ASN A 598 3.40 23.81 -7.30
C ASN A 598 3.67 25.32 -7.39
N ALA A 599 4.86 25.69 -7.84
CA ALA A 599 5.25 27.06 -8.12
C ALA A 599 6.43 27.08 -9.10
N ASP A 600 6.85 28.27 -9.52
CA ASP A 600 8.12 28.42 -10.22
C ASP A 600 9.27 28.01 -9.30
N LEU A 601 10.29 27.37 -9.87
CA LEU A 601 11.45 26.87 -9.15
C LEU A 601 12.74 27.37 -9.81
N ARG A 602 13.57 28.08 -9.05
CA ARG A 602 14.90 28.51 -9.47
C ARG A 602 15.96 27.76 -8.68
N ILE A 603 16.90 27.13 -9.39
CA ILE A 603 18.06 26.44 -8.81
C ILE A 603 19.28 27.38 -8.87
N PRO A 604 19.79 27.89 -7.73
CA PRO A 604 20.96 28.76 -7.67
C PRO A 604 22.25 28.10 -8.17
N ALA A 605 23.26 28.90 -8.52
CA ALA A 605 24.49 28.46 -9.22
C ALA A 605 25.31 27.37 -8.51
N THR A 606 25.24 27.29 -7.18
CA THR A 606 26.01 26.33 -6.37
C THR A 606 25.18 25.11 -5.94
N LEU A 607 23.90 25.06 -6.30
CA LEU A 607 22.97 24.06 -5.79
C LEU A 607 22.57 23.06 -6.87
N THR A 608 22.24 21.86 -6.44
CA THR A 608 21.82 20.75 -7.29
C THR A 608 20.34 20.46 -7.09
N LEU A 609 19.60 20.31 -8.19
CA LEU A 609 18.28 19.68 -8.21
C LEU A 609 18.41 18.23 -8.66
N ARG A 610 17.88 17.31 -7.85
CA ARG A 610 17.75 15.88 -8.15
C ARG A 610 16.38 15.33 -7.72
N GLY A 611 16.16 14.04 -7.90
CA GLY A 611 14.93 13.34 -7.52
C GLY A 611 13.98 13.10 -8.69
N ASN A 612 12.95 12.28 -8.46
CA ASN A 612 12.01 11.81 -9.49
C ASN A 612 10.63 12.48 -9.46
N GLY A 613 10.55 13.64 -8.82
CA GLY A 613 9.31 14.39 -8.58
C GLY A 613 8.88 15.26 -9.76
N ARG A 614 8.01 16.22 -9.49
CA ARG A 614 7.35 17.07 -10.49
C ARG A 614 7.38 18.55 -10.11
N VAL A 615 7.69 19.42 -11.06
CA VAL A 615 7.55 20.88 -10.93
C VAL A 615 6.39 21.35 -11.81
N ASN A 616 5.39 22.02 -11.25
CA ASN A 616 4.24 22.51 -12.02
C ASN A 616 4.43 23.92 -12.60
N GLY A 617 5.31 24.74 -12.02
CA GLY A 617 5.67 26.05 -12.58
C GLY A 617 6.86 25.99 -13.54
N ASP A 618 7.42 27.17 -13.81
CA ASP A 618 8.62 27.33 -14.63
C ASP A 618 9.87 26.87 -13.86
N LEU A 619 10.79 26.18 -14.53
CA LEU A 619 12.03 25.69 -13.92
C LEU A 619 13.25 26.40 -14.52
N THR A 620 13.94 27.22 -13.72
CA THR A 620 15.16 27.92 -14.12
C THR A 620 16.38 27.33 -13.40
N ILE A 621 17.37 26.85 -14.14
CA ILE A 621 18.59 26.24 -13.59
C ILE A 621 19.78 27.19 -13.77
N ALA A 622 20.33 27.71 -12.68
CA ALA A 622 21.63 28.38 -12.67
C ALA A 622 22.77 27.44 -12.21
N GLY A 623 22.47 26.45 -11.38
CA GLY A 623 23.41 25.44 -10.85
C GLY A 623 23.34 24.11 -11.59
N THR A 624 23.22 23.01 -10.87
CA THR A 624 23.23 21.65 -11.45
C THR A 624 21.84 21.04 -11.50
N LEU A 625 21.47 20.45 -12.63
CA LEU A 625 20.31 19.58 -12.79
C LEU A 625 20.81 18.15 -13.00
N SER A 626 20.42 17.21 -12.13
CA SER A 626 20.71 15.78 -12.22
C SER A 626 19.42 15.01 -11.90
N PRO A 627 18.52 14.81 -12.88
CA PRO A 627 17.21 14.19 -12.66
C PRO A 627 17.30 12.82 -11.99
N GLY A 628 16.26 12.44 -11.25
CA GLY A 628 16.17 11.12 -10.63
C GLY A 628 16.92 10.97 -9.31
N ASN A 629 16.72 9.83 -8.65
CA ASN A 629 17.54 9.38 -7.51
C ASN A 629 18.73 8.54 -8.00
N SER A 630 19.28 8.94 -9.16
CA SER A 630 20.49 8.41 -9.80
C SER A 630 20.46 6.92 -10.21
N PRO A 631 20.07 6.60 -11.46
CA PRO A 631 19.37 7.44 -12.43
C PRO A 631 17.84 7.50 -12.26
N GLY A 632 17.17 8.45 -12.92
CA GLY A 632 15.71 8.45 -13.03
C GLY A 632 15.06 9.64 -13.74
N THR A 633 13.73 9.73 -13.69
CA THR A 633 12.96 10.76 -14.41
C THR A 633 12.45 11.88 -13.49
N LEU A 634 12.81 13.13 -13.77
CA LEU A 634 12.20 14.34 -13.20
C LEU A 634 11.17 14.92 -14.19
N THR A 635 10.03 15.39 -13.70
CA THR A 635 8.96 15.95 -14.55
C THR A 635 8.82 17.47 -14.36
N ALA A 636 8.61 18.20 -15.46
CA ALA A 636 8.26 19.63 -15.42
C ALA A 636 7.00 19.91 -16.26
N VAL A 637 6.10 20.77 -15.78
CA VAL A 637 4.92 21.18 -16.55
C VAL A 637 5.22 22.44 -17.35
N GLY A 638 5.80 23.45 -16.70
CA GLY A 638 6.24 24.70 -17.33
C GLY A 638 7.54 24.53 -18.14
N PRO A 639 7.93 25.55 -18.92
CA PRO A 639 9.22 25.60 -19.61
C PRO A 639 10.40 25.41 -18.66
N VAL A 640 11.48 24.84 -19.19
CA VAL A 640 12.74 24.65 -18.46
C VAL A 640 13.85 25.41 -19.14
N VAL A 641 14.59 26.23 -18.38
CA VAL A 641 15.69 27.07 -18.88
C VAL A 641 16.97 26.75 -18.13
N ASN A 642 17.95 26.18 -18.83
CA ASN A 642 19.32 26.07 -18.35
C ASN A 642 20.07 27.38 -18.67
N LEU A 643 20.49 28.10 -17.63
CA LEU A 643 21.27 29.33 -17.79
C LEU A 643 22.72 29.02 -18.23
N PRO A 644 23.47 30.01 -18.77
CA PRO A 644 24.84 29.79 -19.22
C PRO A 644 25.82 29.27 -18.14
N SER A 645 25.53 29.50 -16.86
CA SER A 645 26.33 29.01 -15.74
C SER A 645 25.98 27.58 -15.30
N SER A 646 24.93 26.99 -15.87
CA SER A 646 24.37 25.74 -15.38
C SER A 646 25.13 24.49 -15.85
N SER A 647 24.86 23.38 -15.19
CA SER A 647 25.33 22.04 -15.53
C SER A 647 24.15 21.09 -15.59
N PHE A 648 24.02 20.32 -16.67
CA PHE A 648 23.11 19.18 -16.75
C PHE A 648 23.95 17.91 -16.68
N VAL A 649 23.79 17.15 -15.59
CA VAL A 649 24.38 15.81 -15.44
C VAL A 649 23.34 14.78 -15.89
N VAL A 650 23.77 13.85 -16.75
CA VAL A 650 22.93 12.75 -17.23
C VAL A 650 23.59 11.43 -16.84
N GLU A 651 23.09 10.81 -15.78
CA GLU A 651 23.59 9.51 -15.30
C GLU A 651 23.01 8.37 -16.16
N ILE A 652 23.88 7.48 -16.66
CA ILE A 652 23.51 6.38 -17.56
C ILE A 652 24.04 5.05 -16.99
N ASP A 653 23.16 4.31 -16.33
CA ASP A 653 23.43 2.97 -15.81
C ASP A 653 22.78 1.90 -16.71
N GLY A 654 21.82 2.25 -17.56
CA GLY A 654 21.25 1.31 -18.51
C GLY A 654 20.28 1.97 -19.48
N VAL A 655 19.39 1.15 -20.05
CA VAL A 655 18.46 1.55 -21.12
C VAL A 655 17.05 1.88 -20.63
N GLY A 656 16.73 1.55 -19.39
CA GLY A 656 15.42 1.77 -18.81
C GLY A 656 15.19 3.24 -18.43
N THR A 657 13.93 3.59 -18.18
CA THR A 657 13.52 4.95 -17.76
C THR A 657 12.86 4.95 -16.38
N GLY A 658 13.05 3.88 -15.61
CA GLY A 658 12.58 3.72 -14.24
C GLY A 658 13.46 4.46 -13.22
N ILE A 659 13.55 3.94 -12.01
CA ILE A 659 14.30 4.53 -10.90
C ILE A 659 15.48 3.61 -10.54
N GLY A 660 16.69 4.16 -10.41
CA GLY A 660 17.89 3.45 -9.97
C GLY A 660 18.55 2.63 -11.08
N ALA A 661 19.30 1.60 -10.68
CA ALA A 661 20.15 0.80 -11.57
C ALA A 661 19.40 0.22 -12.80
N GLY A 662 20.10 0.15 -13.93
CA GLY A 662 19.57 -0.27 -15.23
C GLY A 662 18.84 0.82 -16.02
N ASN A 663 18.76 2.04 -15.49
CA ASN A 663 18.06 3.16 -16.11
C ASN A 663 19.01 4.32 -16.48
N HIS A 664 18.48 5.36 -17.13
CA HIS A 664 19.19 6.62 -17.39
C HIS A 664 18.35 7.83 -16.99
N ASP A 665 19.02 8.96 -16.76
CA ASP A 665 18.36 10.21 -16.36
C ASP A 665 17.52 10.81 -17.46
N ARG A 666 16.36 11.33 -17.06
CA ARG A 666 15.47 12.04 -17.97
C ARG A 666 14.78 13.23 -17.31
N LEU A 667 14.69 14.31 -18.07
CA LEU A 667 13.80 15.42 -17.82
C LEU A 667 12.62 15.33 -18.79
N LEU A 668 11.43 15.08 -18.26
CA LEU A 668 10.19 14.97 -19.02
C LEU A 668 9.34 16.23 -18.86
N LEU A 669 9.15 17.00 -19.93
CA LEU A 669 8.21 18.11 -19.94
C LEU A 669 6.83 17.62 -20.40
N THR A 670 5.78 17.95 -19.64
CA THR A 670 4.42 17.48 -19.92
C THR A 670 3.47 18.58 -20.41
N GLY A 671 3.84 19.85 -20.28
CA GLY A 671 3.05 20.95 -20.85
C GLY A 671 3.09 20.93 -22.37
N ALA A 672 1.94 21.04 -23.04
CA ALA A 672 1.84 20.92 -24.50
C ALA A 672 2.71 21.94 -25.26
N SER A 673 2.93 23.13 -24.69
CA SER A 673 3.79 24.18 -25.23
C SER A 673 5.06 24.38 -24.42
N SER A 674 5.38 23.46 -23.50
CA SER A 674 6.56 23.56 -22.65
C SER A 674 7.83 23.27 -23.44
N SER A 675 8.73 24.25 -23.49
CA SER A 675 10.00 24.15 -24.21
C SER A 675 11.16 23.95 -23.24
N TYR A 676 12.21 23.27 -23.73
CA TYR A 676 13.49 23.15 -23.03
C TYR A 676 14.52 24.06 -23.72
N THR A 677 15.11 24.99 -22.97
CA THR A 677 16.21 25.84 -23.45
C THR A 677 17.53 25.33 -22.90
N ALA A 678 18.37 24.79 -23.79
CA ALA A 678 19.73 24.35 -23.46
C ALA A 678 20.66 25.54 -23.21
N GLY A 679 21.57 25.38 -22.25
CA GLY A 679 22.60 26.35 -21.90
C GLY A 679 23.58 25.73 -20.90
N GLY A 680 24.75 26.35 -20.74
CA GLY A 680 25.77 25.87 -19.82
C GLY A 680 26.47 24.60 -20.30
N SER A 681 26.75 23.66 -19.40
CA SER A 681 27.48 22.42 -19.69
C SER A 681 26.58 21.19 -19.69
N LEU A 682 26.82 20.23 -20.59
CA LEU A 682 26.24 18.88 -20.56
C LEU A 682 27.31 17.86 -20.17
N ASN A 683 27.03 17.06 -19.14
CA ASN A 683 27.96 16.13 -18.53
C ASN A 683 27.33 14.72 -18.40
N PRO A 684 27.40 13.88 -19.44
CA PRO A 684 26.99 12.48 -19.34
C PRO A 684 27.94 11.70 -18.43
N LEU A 685 27.39 10.91 -17.50
CA LEU A 685 28.14 10.17 -16.50
C LEU A 685 27.79 8.69 -16.55
N LEU A 686 28.79 7.84 -16.79
CA LEU A 686 28.64 6.37 -16.79
C LEU A 686 29.31 5.70 -15.60
N ARG A 687 30.20 6.41 -14.88
CA ARG A 687 30.96 5.90 -13.74
C ARG A 687 31.01 6.97 -12.65
N GLY A 688 30.98 6.56 -11.40
CA GLY A 688 30.82 7.49 -10.28
C GLY A 688 29.40 8.06 -10.17
N ILE A 689 28.40 7.35 -10.72
CA ILE A 689 26.97 7.64 -10.54
C ILE A 689 26.66 7.58 -9.04
N SER A 690 25.86 8.52 -8.54
CA SER A 690 25.51 8.55 -7.12
C SER A 690 24.41 7.53 -6.79
N GLY A 691 24.23 7.17 -5.51
CA GLY A 691 23.16 6.23 -5.10
C GLY A 691 23.49 4.75 -5.36
N ALA A 692 22.47 3.95 -5.71
CA ALA A 692 22.57 2.49 -5.82
C ALA A 692 23.14 2.01 -7.17
N ALA A 693 23.19 2.88 -8.17
CA ALA A 693 23.78 2.58 -9.48
C ALA A 693 25.32 2.60 -9.39
N SER A 694 25.94 1.48 -9.69
CA SER A 694 27.41 1.30 -9.58
C SER A 694 27.98 0.48 -10.73
N ASN A 695 27.25 0.40 -11.85
CA ASN A 695 27.43 -0.72 -12.75
C ASN A 695 28.53 -0.53 -13.81
N THR A 696 28.76 -1.61 -14.55
CA THR A 696 29.76 -1.71 -15.61
C THR A 696 29.16 -1.53 -17.01
N TYR A 697 27.94 -1.00 -17.12
CA TYR A 697 27.25 -0.84 -18.40
C TYR A 697 28.11 -0.05 -19.38
N GLN A 698 28.16 -0.54 -20.62
CA GLN A 698 28.87 0.06 -21.73
C GLN A 698 27.89 0.18 -22.91
N PRO A 699 27.50 1.41 -23.31
CA PRO A 699 26.62 1.61 -24.43
C PRO A 699 27.21 1.05 -25.73
N ALA A 700 26.43 0.24 -26.44
CA ALA A 700 26.79 -0.20 -27.79
C ALA A 700 26.75 0.98 -28.78
N VAL A 701 27.53 0.88 -29.87
CA VAL A 701 27.47 1.86 -30.97
C VAL A 701 26.04 1.96 -31.51
N GLY A 702 25.55 3.18 -31.70
CA GLY A 702 24.19 3.49 -32.12
C GLY A 702 23.17 3.57 -30.98
N ARG A 703 23.56 3.27 -29.73
CA ARG A 703 22.62 3.29 -28.61
C ARG A 703 22.29 4.72 -28.18
N GLY A 704 21.00 5.05 -28.26
CA GLY A 704 20.45 6.33 -27.84
C GLY A 704 19.94 6.34 -26.38
N PHE A 705 20.08 7.49 -25.73
CA PHE A 705 19.54 7.83 -24.41
C PHE A 705 18.84 9.19 -24.50
N GLU A 706 17.51 9.18 -24.65
CA GLU A 706 16.71 10.40 -24.60
C GLU A 706 16.66 10.89 -23.14
N PHE A 707 17.29 12.03 -22.88
CA PHE A 707 17.37 12.63 -21.54
C PHE A 707 16.56 13.92 -21.42
N VAL A 708 16.06 14.47 -22.52
CA VAL A 708 15.05 15.54 -22.50
C VAL A 708 13.95 15.21 -23.49
N SER A 709 12.70 15.36 -23.04
CA SER A 709 11.50 15.36 -23.88
C SER A 709 10.74 16.67 -23.66
N ALA A 710 10.54 17.46 -24.71
CA ALA A 710 10.01 18.82 -24.68
C ALA A 710 8.99 19.05 -25.81
N PRO A 711 7.68 18.87 -25.57
CA PRO A 711 6.64 19.02 -26.59
C PRO A 711 6.62 20.40 -27.28
N GLY A 712 6.92 21.46 -26.54
CA GLY A 712 7.04 22.83 -27.04
C GLY A 712 8.35 23.12 -27.79
N GLY A 713 9.28 22.16 -27.80
CA GLY A 713 10.51 22.19 -28.59
C GLY A 713 11.79 22.39 -27.78
N VAL A 714 12.92 22.16 -28.45
CA VAL A 714 14.27 22.31 -27.89
C VAL A 714 14.97 23.55 -28.47
N LEU A 715 15.21 24.53 -27.61
CA LEU A 715 15.85 25.81 -27.90
C LEU A 715 17.29 25.85 -27.37
N GLY A 716 18.08 26.84 -27.82
CA GLY A 716 19.46 27.04 -27.34
C GLY A 716 20.43 25.92 -27.67
N GLU A 717 21.63 25.99 -27.09
CA GLU A 717 22.68 24.98 -27.19
C GLU A 717 23.53 24.96 -25.91
N PHE A 718 24.14 23.82 -25.62
CA PHE A 718 25.14 23.75 -24.56
C PHE A 718 26.44 24.43 -25.00
N SER A 719 26.99 25.27 -24.13
CA SER A 719 28.27 25.95 -24.33
C SER A 719 29.45 24.98 -24.27
N THR A 720 29.35 23.94 -23.44
CA THR A 720 30.38 22.91 -23.29
C THR A 720 29.78 21.51 -23.16
N PHE A 721 30.55 20.52 -23.57
CA PHE A 721 30.19 19.11 -23.51
C PHE A 721 31.39 18.31 -23.00
N THR A 722 31.20 17.56 -21.92
CA THR A 722 32.24 16.73 -21.31
C THR A 722 32.04 15.28 -21.72
N GLN A 723 33.04 14.66 -22.37
CA GLN A 723 32.99 13.21 -22.63
C GLN A 723 33.06 12.42 -21.31
N PRO A 724 32.34 11.29 -21.18
CA PRO A 724 32.53 10.38 -20.06
C PRO A 724 33.99 9.95 -19.93
N SER A 725 34.56 10.07 -18.73
CA SER A 725 35.97 9.70 -18.47
C SER A 725 36.21 8.19 -18.48
N ALA A 726 35.16 7.39 -18.26
CA ALA A 726 35.19 5.94 -18.27
C ALA A 726 33.79 5.37 -18.58
N GLY A 727 33.74 4.09 -18.93
CA GLY A 727 32.51 3.33 -19.13
C GLY A 727 31.97 3.30 -20.57
N LEU A 728 32.63 4.00 -21.49
CA LEU A 728 32.42 3.82 -22.92
C LEU A 728 33.17 2.58 -23.44
N LEU A 729 32.65 1.99 -24.52
CA LEU A 729 33.41 1.00 -25.29
C LEU A 729 34.69 1.65 -25.84
N PRO A 730 35.82 0.92 -25.92
CA PRO A 730 37.00 1.40 -26.62
C PRO A 730 36.66 1.88 -28.04
N GLY A 731 37.31 2.96 -28.48
CA GLY A 731 37.05 3.53 -29.80
C GLY A 731 35.68 4.18 -29.99
N THR A 732 34.92 4.44 -28.91
CA THR A 732 33.63 5.16 -28.97
C THR A 732 33.67 6.49 -28.23
N ARG A 733 32.71 7.37 -28.54
CA ARG A 733 32.46 8.65 -27.86
C ARG A 733 30.95 8.91 -27.77
N MET A 734 30.54 9.82 -26.89
CA MET A 734 29.16 10.30 -26.87
C MET A 734 28.99 11.49 -27.82
N ASP A 735 27.97 11.47 -28.67
CA ASP A 735 27.51 12.62 -29.44
C ASP A 735 26.09 13.00 -29.03
N LEU A 736 25.77 14.29 -29.13
CA LEU A 736 24.45 14.85 -28.81
C LEU A 736 23.68 15.15 -30.10
N VAL A 737 22.46 14.62 -30.20
CA VAL A 737 21.51 14.96 -31.26
C VAL A 737 20.45 15.92 -30.74
N TYR A 738 20.37 17.10 -31.38
CA TYR A 738 19.32 18.09 -31.14
C TYR A 738 18.11 17.80 -32.03
N GLY A 739 17.12 17.08 -31.50
CA GLY A 739 15.84 16.86 -32.15
C GLY A 739 14.91 18.08 -32.04
N LYS A 740 13.76 18.02 -32.72
CA LYS A 740 12.74 19.09 -32.64
C LYS A 740 12.16 19.23 -31.23
N THR A 741 11.90 18.09 -30.58
CA THR A 741 11.23 17.99 -29.28
C THR A 741 11.98 17.10 -28.28
N ALA A 742 13.22 16.72 -28.59
CA ALA A 742 14.00 15.83 -27.75
C ALA A 742 15.50 16.11 -27.87
N LEU A 743 16.23 15.83 -26.77
CA LEU A 743 17.69 15.72 -26.78
C LEU A 743 18.06 14.26 -26.51
N THR A 744 18.96 13.72 -27.33
CA THR A 744 19.36 12.32 -27.26
C THR A 744 20.87 12.19 -27.36
N LEU A 745 21.47 11.49 -26.39
CA LEU A 745 22.87 11.10 -26.42
C LEU A 745 23.01 9.78 -27.16
N TYR A 746 23.96 9.70 -28.09
CA TYR A 746 24.28 8.46 -28.81
C TYR A 746 25.74 8.08 -28.60
N ALA A 747 25.98 6.81 -28.30
CA ALA A 747 27.32 6.24 -28.39
C ALA A 747 27.69 6.01 -29.86
N SER A 748 28.71 6.70 -30.35
CA SER A 748 29.14 6.68 -31.74
C SER A 748 30.63 6.30 -31.83
N PRO A 749 31.16 5.93 -33.01
CA PRO A 749 32.59 5.75 -33.17
C PRO A 749 33.35 7.04 -32.82
N ALA A 750 34.45 6.91 -32.09
CA ALA A 750 35.31 8.02 -31.74
C ALA A 750 35.88 8.71 -33.00
N SER A 751 36.18 7.90 -34.02
CA SER A 751 36.54 8.35 -35.37
C SER A 751 35.78 7.54 -36.41
N PHE A 752 35.21 8.20 -37.43
CA PHE A 752 34.65 7.49 -38.58
C PHE A 752 35.74 6.95 -39.52
N ALA A 753 36.96 7.50 -39.47
CA ALA A 753 38.10 6.97 -40.22
C ALA A 753 38.60 5.63 -39.64
N ASP A 754 38.33 5.35 -38.36
CA ASP A 754 38.67 4.08 -37.70
C ASP A 754 37.49 3.51 -36.89
N ILE A 755 36.43 3.13 -37.60
CA ILE A 755 35.28 2.44 -36.98
C ILE A 755 35.65 1.05 -36.42
N GLY A 756 36.80 0.50 -36.83
CA GLY A 756 37.31 -0.79 -36.34
C GLY A 756 37.62 -0.75 -34.84
N ALA A 757 38.16 0.38 -34.36
CA ALA A 757 38.40 0.59 -32.93
C ALA A 757 37.12 0.49 -32.08
N ALA A 758 35.95 0.78 -32.66
CA ALA A 758 34.63 0.69 -32.02
C ALA A 758 33.98 -0.71 -32.14
N GLY A 759 34.71 -1.71 -32.63
CA GLY A 759 34.20 -3.06 -32.89
C GLY A 759 33.27 -3.16 -34.10
N VAL A 760 33.31 -2.18 -35.02
CA VAL A 760 32.50 -2.17 -36.24
C VAL A 760 33.32 -2.69 -37.43
N PRO A 761 32.78 -3.56 -38.31
CA PRO A 761 33.51 -4.04 -39.49
C PRO A 761 34.01 -2.92 -40.40
N ASN A 762 35.34 -2.81 -40.52
CA ASN A 762 36.01 -1.75 -41.27
C ASN A 762 36.52 -2.25 -42.65
N SER A 763 36.64 -1.34 -43.62
CA SER A 763 37.25 -1.60 -44.94
C SER A 763 37.99 -0.34 -45.42
N VAL A 764 38.92 -0.47 -46.36
CA VAL A 764 39.70 0.68 -46.89
C VAL A 764 38.77 1.78 -47.44
N ASN A 765 37.69 1.39 -48.11
CA ASN A 765 36.69 2.33 -48.64
C ASN A 765 35.96 3.08 -47.51
N ARG A 766 35.58 2.38 -46.44
CA ARG A 766 34.95 3.00 -45.27
C ARG A 766 35.90 3.91 -44.52
N GLN A 767 37.18 3.57 -44.43
CA GLN A 767 38.21 4.43 -43.83
C GLN A 767 38.37 5.75 -44.59
N GLN A 768 38.43 5.69 -45.93
CA GLN A 768 38.55 6.88 -46.78
C GLN A 768 37.32 7.79 -46.67
N LEU A 769 36.12 7.23 -46.77
CA LEU A 769 34.89 7.99 -46.53
C LEU A 769 34.87 8.53 -45.11
N GLY A 770 35.29 7.73 -44.14
CA GLY A 770 35.35 8.07 -42.73
C GLY A 770 36.26 9.27 -42.46
N ALA A 771 37.39 9.38 -43.15
CA ALA A 771 38.27 10.55 -43.08
C ALA A 771 37.58 11.82 -43.58
N ILE A 772 36.79 11.73 -44.66
CA ILE A 772 35.98 12.85 -45.17
C ILE A 772 34.88 13.22 -44.16
N LEU A 773 34.21 12.22 -43.59
CA LEU A 773 33.19 12.44 -42.55
C LEU A 773 33.80 13.12 -41.33
N GLU A 774 35.03 12.76 -40.92
CA GLU A 774 35.68 13.35 -39.76
C GLU A 774 35.97 14.85 -39.97
N GLU A 775 36.36 15.27 -41.17
CA GLU A 775 36.64 16.68 -41.48
C GLU A 775 35.40 17.57 -41.33
N ILE A 776 34.22 17.03 -41.61
CA ILE A 776 32.95 17.77 -41.53
C ILE A 776 32.14 17.46 -40.27
N ARG A 777 32.65 16.60 -39.38
CA ARG A 777 31.94 16.17 -38.16
C ARG A 777 31.95 17.30 -37.14
N PRO A 778 30.79 17.71 -36.60
CA PRO A 778 30.74 18.65 -35.49
C PRO A 778 31.51 18.13 -34.27
N ALA A 779 32.07 19.05 -33.48
CA ALA A 779 32.58 18.68 -32.17
C ALA A 779 31.44 18.11 -31.31
N PRO A 780 31.71 17.14 -30.42
CA PRO A 780 30.69 16.54 -29.57
C PRO A 780 29.91 17.60 -28.78
N GLY A 781 28.58 17.49 -28.78
CA GLY A 781 27.71 18.42 -28.04
C GLY A 781 27.26 19.67 -28.78
N ILE A 782 27.92 20.02 -29.90
CA ILE A 782 27.60 21.22 -30.68
C ILE A 782 26.35 21.02 -31.54
N ARG A 783 25.48 22.03 -31.58
CA ARG A 783 24.32 22.05 -32.48
C ARG A 783 24.78 22.45 -33.89
N GLU A 784 24.76 21.50 -34.84
CA GLU A 784 25.11 21.80 -36.22
C GLU A 784 24.12 22.78 -36.88
N SER A 785 24.65 23.86 -37.43
CA SER A 785 23.90 24.95 -38.08
C SER A 785 23.56 24.66 -39.54
N LYS A 786 24.39 23.88 -40.25
CA LYS A 786 24.18 23.49 -41.64
C LYS A 786 23.19 22.34 -41.72
N ALA A 787 21.99 22.59 -42.26
CA ALA A 787 20.90 21.61 -42.34
C ALA A 787 21.26 20.30 -43.07
N THR A 788 22.21 20.33 -44.02
CA THR A 788 22.70 19.13 -44.72
C THR A 788 23.61 18.28 -43.83
N THR A 789 24.63 18.89 -43.23
CA THR A 789 25.54 18.24 -42.27
C THR A 789 24.80 17.71 -41.06
N LYS A 790 23.84 18.50 -40.53
CA LYS A 790 22.99 18.09 -39.42
C LYS A 790 22.21 16.82 -39.74
N ARG A 791 21.45 16.82 -40.85
CA ARG A 791 20.68 15.63 -41.27
C ARG A 791 21.56 14.40 -41.46
N LEU A 792 22.77 14.58 -41.99
CA LEU A 792 23.73 13.49 -42.18
C LEU A 792 24.13 12.87 -40.83
N PHE A 793 24.63 13.68 -39.88
CA PHE A 793 25.11 13.15 -38.60
C PHE A 793 23.99 12.73 -37.64
N ASP A 794 22.83 13.40 -37.67
CA ASP A 794 21.64 12.95 -36.95
C ASP A 794 21.21 11.54 -37.42
N SER A 795 21.38 11.22 -38.70
CA SER A 795 21.06 9.91 -39.27
C SER A 795 22.14 8.86 -39.02
N LEU A 796 23.41 9.28 -38.90
CA LEU A 796 24.54 8.40 -38.59
C LEU A 796 24.63 8.05 -37.09
N ALA A 797 24.22 8.95 -36.20
CA ALA A 797 24.27 8.74 -34.76
C ALA A 797 23.53 7.47 -34.26
N PRO A 798 22.31 7.15 -34.72
CA PRO A 798 21.59 5.94 -34.29
C PRO A 798 22.04 4.65 -34.99
N GLN A 799 23.04 4.70 -35.89
CA GLN A 799 23.46 3.51 -36.63
C GLN A 799 24.15 2.50 -35.70
N SER A 800 23.64 1.26 -35.69
CA SER A 800 24.21 0.19 -34.88
C SER A 800 25.50 -0.35 -35.50
N GLN A 801 26.20 -1.22 -34.76
CA GLN A 801 27.37 -1.93 -35.30
C GLN A 801 27.09 -2.71 -36.60
N SER A 802 25.84 -3.15 -36.82
CA SER A 802 25.45 -3.88 -38.03
C SER A 802 24.97 -2.96 -39.16
N SER A 803 24.34 -1.82 -38.86
CA SER A 803 23.80 -0.92 -39.89
C SER A 803 24.80 0.15 -40.33
N LEU A 804 25.73 0.55 -39.47
CA LEU A 804 26.72 1.57 -39.78
C LEU A 804 27.60 1.22 -41.00
N PRO A 805 28.14 -0.01 -41.14
CA PRO A 805 28.92 -0.37 -42.34
C PRO A 805 28.12 -0.21 -43.64
N ILE A 806 26.86 -0.64 -43.64
CA ILE A 806 25.97 -0.55 -44.80
C ILE A 806 25.69 0.92 -45.14
N SER A 807 25.38 1.75 -44.14
CA SER A 807 25.14 3.18 -44.32
C SER A 807 26.38 3.90 -44.87
N MET A 808 27.58 3.55 -44.39
CA MET A 808 28.83 4.09 -44.93
C MET A 808 29.09 3.64 -46.37
N ASP A 809 28.80 2.40 -46.73
CA ASP A 809 29.00 1.94 -48.11
C ASP A 809 27.96 2.47 -49.09
N GLN A 810 26.75 2.81 -48.63
CA GLN A 810 25.78 3.55 -49.45
C GLN A 810 26.25 4.99 -49.72
N LEU A 811 26.89 5.62 -48.73
CA LEU A 811 27.50 6.95 -48.87
C LEU A 811 28.74 6.91 -49.79
N GLY A 812 29.59 5.90 -49.66
CA GLY A 812 30.78 5.66 -50.49
C GLY A 812 30.41 5.13 -51.89
N GLY A 813 31.13 5.49 -52.93
CA GLY A 813 30.77 5.13 -54.32
C GLY A 813 30.94 3.65 -54.71
N VAL A 814 30.99 2.70 -53.77
CA VAL A 814 31.40 1.30 -54.01
C VAL A 814 30.51 0.61 -55.04
N GLY A 815 29.19 0.82 -54.98
CA GLY A 815 28.26 0.25 -55.96
C GLY A 815 28.55 0.69 -57.40
N TYR A 816 29.05 1.91 -57.61
CA TYR A 816 29.40 2.40 -58.96
C TYR A 816 30.56 1.60 -59.57
N ALA A 817 31.61 1.35 -58.77
CA ALA A 817 32.77 0.58 -59.21
C ALA A 817 32.39 -0.88 -59.53
N GLN A 818 31.50 -1.49 -58.73
CA GLN A 818 31.05 -2.85 -58.98
C GLN A 818 30.21 -2.97 -60.26
N LEU A 819 29.33 -2.00 -60.53
CA LEU A 819 28.54 -1.95 -61.76
C LEU A 819 29.44 -1.78 -63.01
N ILE A 820 30.52 -1.01 -62.90
CA ILE A 820 31.55 -0.91 -63.95
C ILE A 820 32.26 -2.24 -64.15
N GLY A 821 32.66 -2.93 -63.07
CA GLY A 821 33.26 -4.26 -63.15
C GLY A 821 32.36 -5.25 -63.89
N MET A 822 31.06 -5.25 -63.59
CA MET A 822 30.08 -6.09 -64.28
C MET A 822 29.97 -5.78 -65.78
N HIS A 823 30.10 -4.52 -66.16
CA HIS A 823 30.12 -4.13 -67.58
C HIS A 823 31.36 -4.70 -68.29
N PHE A 824 32.53 -4.67 -67.65
CA PHE A 824 33.74 -5.29 -68.21
C PHE A 824 33.60 -6.81 -68.34
N GLU A 825 33.06 -7.49 -67.32
CA GLU A 825 32.75 -8.93 -67.39
C GLU A 825 31.77 -9.26 -68.53
N ASN A 826 30.76 -8.41 -68.73
CA ASN A 826 29.81 -8.57 -69.84
C ASN A 826 30.50 -8.41 -71.21
N THR A 827 31.38 -7.43 -71.38
CA THR A 827 32.11 -7.24 -72.65
C THR A 827 33.13 -8.33 -72.93
N GLN A 828 33.81 -8.85 -71.89
CA GLN A 828 34.67 -10.03 -72.02
C GLN A 828 33.86 -11.25 -72.45
N PHE A 829 32.71 -11.50 -71.81
CA PHE A 829 31.82 -12.61 -72.14
C PHE A 829 31.42 -12.59 -73.63
N LEU A 830 31.08 -11.42 -74.20
CA LEU A 830 30.73 -11.30 -75.62
C LEU A 830 31.88 -11.69 -76.57
N THR A 831 33.12 -11.34 -76.19
CA THR A 831 34.32 -11.75 -76.95
C THR A 831 34.50 -13.26 -76.90
N GLU A 832 34.40 -13.84 -75.71
CA GLU A 832 34.51 -15.28 -75.49
C GLU A 832 33.43 -16.04 -76.26
N GLN A 833 32.19 -15.54 -76.29
CA GLN A 833 31.11 -16.17 -77.04
C GLN A 833 31.31 -16.07 -78.56
N THR A 834 31.89 -14.96 -79.06
CA THR A 834 32.29 -14.87 -80.48
C THR A 834 33.30 -15.96 -80.82
N ILE A 835 34.36 -16.08 -80.01
CA ILE A 835 35.41 -17.09 -80.17
C ILE A 835 34.84 -18.51 -80.04
N ALA A 836 33.91 -18.73 -79.11
CA ALA A 836 33.27 -20.02 -78.88
C ALA A 836 32.34 -20.43 -80.04
N ALA A 837 31.57 -19.51 -80.60
CA ALA A 837 30.70 -19.76 -81.75
C ALA A 837 31.53 -20.17 -82.98
N VAL A 838 32.58 -19.41 -83.29
CA VAL A 838 33.50 -19.70 -84.39
C VAL A 838 34.26 -21.01 -84.15
N GLY A 839 34.74 -21.23 -82.93
CA GLY A 839 35.43 -22.46 -82.53
C GLY A 839 34.52 -23.70 -82.57
N SER A 840 33.24 -23.56 -82.23
CA SER A 840 32.25 -24.64 -82.33
C SER A 840 32.05 -25.05 -83.78
N GLN A 841 31.90 -24.06 -84.67
CA GLN A 841 31.85 -24.32 -86.10
C GLN A 841 33.12 -25.03 -86.59
N ARG A 842 34.30 -24.54 -86.21
CA ARG A 842 35.59 -25.18 -86.56
C ARG A 842 35.70 -26.62 -86.08
N ARG A 843 35.23 -26.93 -84.88
CA ARG A 843 35.18 -28.32 -84.38
C ARG A 843 34.18 -29.18 -85.17
N GLY A 844 33.05 -28.61 -85.58
CA GLY A 844 32.08 -29.27 -86.45
C GLY A 844 32.59 -29.53 -87.87
N GLU A 845 33.54 -28.72 -88.37
CA GLU A 845 34.20 -28.93 -89.66
C GLU A 845 35.12 -30.18 -89.66
N GLY A 846 35.62 -30.62 -88.50
CA GLY A 846 36.11 -31.99 -88.24
C GLY A 846 37.08 -32.62 -89.27
N PRO A 847 37.24 -33.97 -89.31
CA PRO A 847 38.20 -34.65 -90.21
C PRO A 847 37.95 -34.42 -91.71
N GLN A 848 36.88 -33.72 -92.09
CA GLN A 848 36.59 -33.39 -93.48
C GLN A 848 37.62 -32.44 -94.11
N LEU A 849 38.46 -31.79 -93.30
CA LEU A 849 39.58 -30.97 -93.75
C LEU A 849 40.85 -31.76 -94.12
N ALA A 850 40.94 -33.06 -93.76
CA ALA A 850 42.12 -33.91 -94.01
C ALA A 850 41.91 -34.97 -95.11
N GLY A 851 40.72 -35.02 -95.73
CA GLY A 851 40.39 -35.95 -96.81
C GLY A 851 40.36 -35.29 -98.20
N PRO A 852 40.36 -36.09 -99.30
CA PRO A 852 40.39 -35.58 -100.68
C PRO A 852 39.18 -34.73 -101.10
N ALA A 853 38.16 -34.58 -100.24
CA ALA A 853 37.02 -33.67 -100.41
C ALA A 853 37.26 -32.24 -99.89
N ALA A 854 38.46 -31.92 -99.39
CA ALA A 854 38.82 -30.57 -98.93
C ALA A 854 38.68 -29.49 -100.03
N SER A 855 38.73 -29.88 -101.32
CA SER A 855 38.53 -28.95 -102.45
C SER A 855 37.09 -28.44 -102.59
N ASP A 856 36.08 -29.16 -102.08
CA ASP A 856 34.66 -28.72 -102.18
C ASP A 856 34.32 -27.61 -101.18
N LEU A 857 35.11 -27.44 -100.11
CA LEU A 857 34.99 -26.31 -99.19
C LEU A 857 35.68 -25.04 -99.71
N ALA A 858 36.60 -25.16 -100.66
CA ALA A 858 37.35 -24.03 -101.24
C ALA A 858 36.80 -23.55 -102.60
N GLY A 859 35.89 -24.30 -103.24
CA GLY A 859 35.49 -24.11 -104.64
C GLY A 859 34.36 -23.11 -104.93
N ASN A 860 33.66 -22.59 -103.92
CA ASN A 860 32.73 -21.46 -104.06
C ASN A 860 32.76 -20.69 -102.74
N ALA A 861 32.82 -19.35 -102.78
CA ALA A 861 32.87 -18.51 -101.60
C ALA A 861 31.62 -18.71 -100.71
N THR A 862 31.65 -19.69 -99.80
CA THR A 862 30.58 -19.93 -98.84
C THR A 862 30.70 -18.91 -97.73
N GLU A 863 30.16 -17.72 -97.97
CA GLU A 863 29.87 -16.74 -96.93
C GLU A 863 28.84 -17.36 -95.98
N ARG A 864 29.23 -17.52 -94.72
CA ARG A 864 28.35 -18.04 -93.68
C ARG A 864 27.93 -16.90 -92.76
N LEU A 865 26.63 -16.73 -92.63
CA LEU A 865 26.00 -15.92 -91.62
C LEU A 865 25.64 -16.82 -90.43
N TRP A 866 26.00 -16.40 -89.23
CA TRP A 866 25.56 -17.04 -88.00
C TRP A 866 24.94 -16.01 -87.07
N THR A 867 23.98 -16.46 -86.27
CA THR A 867 23.33 -15.67 -85.24
C THR A 867 23.21 -16.51 -83.97
N LEU A 868 23.25 -15.83 -82.83
CA LEU A 868 23.19 -16.44 -81.52
C LEU A 868 22.46 -15.50 -80.57
N ALA A 869 21.49 -16.06 -79.83
CA ALA A 869 20.83 -15.39 -78.73
C ALA A 869 21.12 -16.17 -77.44
N LEU A 870 21.56 -15.47 -76.39
CA LEU A 870 21.94 -16.08 -75.12
C LEU A 870 21.29 -15.33 -73.95
N GLY A 871 21.06 -16.05 -72.86
CA GLY A 871 20.74 -15.49 -71.56
C GLY A 871 21.71 -16.03 -70.51
N ARG A 872 22.15 -15.17 -69.60
CA ARG A 872 22.98 -15.55 -68.44
C ARG A 872 22.42 -14.93 -67.18
N SER A 873 22.00 -15.75 -66.23
CA SER A 873 21.81 -15.32 -64.85
C SER A 873 23.08 -15.60 -64.07
N SER A 874 23.61 -14.61 -63.36
CA SER A 874 24.79 -14.77 -62.52
C SER A 874 24.54 -14.27 -61.10
N ARG A 875 25.15 -14.95 -60.13
CA ARG A 875 25.23 -14.50 -58.74
C ARG A 875 26.69 -14.54 -58.32
N TRP A 876 27.20 -13.41 -57.89
CA TRP A 876 28.56 -13.20 -57.44
C TRP A 876 28.54 -13.13 -55.92
N ALA A 877 29.36 -13.94 -55.26
CA ALA A 877 29.55 -13.85 -53.82
C ALA A 877 30.35 -12.59 -53.49
N GLY A 878 30.02 -11.93 -52.38
CA GLY A 878 30.81 -10.82 -51.85
C GLY A 878 32.04 -11.29 -51.08
N ASP A 879 32.94 -10.35 -50.80
CA ASP A 879 34.14 -10.53 -49.98
C ASP A 879 34.34 -9.32 -49.03
N SER A 880 35.56 -9.15 -48.49
CA SER A 880 35.90 -8.04 -47.59
C SER A 880 35.90 -6.65 -48.25
N SER A 881 35.87 -6.58 -49.58
CA SER A 881 36.09 -5.38 -50.38
C SER A 881 34.93 -5.06 -51.33
N ALA A 882 34.12 -6.06 -51.68
CA ALA A 882 33.02 -5.95 -52.62
C ALA A 882 31.79 -6.71 -52.11
N TYR A 883 30.60 -6.17 -52.37
CA TYR A 883 29.34 -6.83 -52.03
C TYR A 883 28.94 -7.89 -53.05
N GLY A 884 28.13 -8.85 -52.62
CA GLY A 884 27.50 -9.78 -53.56
C GLY A 884 26.64 -9.05 -54.58
N MET A 885 26.49 -9.64 -55.76
CA MET A 885 25.73 -9.05 -56.86
C MET A 885 24.96 -10.13 -57.61
N THR A 886 23.75 -9.80 -58.05
CA THR A 886 23.00 -10.59 -59.02
C THR A 886 22.88 -9.83 -60.34
N ASP A 887 23.06 -10.52 -61.47
CA ASP A 887 22.89 -9.95 -62.80
C ASP A 887 22.12 -10.90 -63.72
N ALA A 888 21.31 -10.31 -64.60
CA ALA A 888 20.60 -11.00 -65.67
C ALA A 888 20.97 -10.36 -67.00
N LEU A 889 21.77 -11.07 -67.79
CA LEU A 889 22.31 -10.63 -69.07
C LEU A 889 21.54 -11.29 -70.22
N GLY A 890 21.05 -10.48 -71.15
CA GLY A 890 20.57 -10.92 -72.46
C GLY A 890 21.54 -10.49 -73.55
N VAL A 891 21.85 -11.39 -74.48
CA VAL A 891 22.77 -11.16 -75.59
C VAL A 891 22.10 -11.53 -76.91
N LEU A 892 22.25 -10.65 -77.90
CA LEU A 892 22.00 -10.95 -79.30
C LEU A 892 23.26 -10.65 -80.10
N MET A 893 23.79 -11.64 -80.80
CA MET A 893 24.99 -11.48 -81.59
C MET A 893 24.89 -12.23 -82.92
N GLY A 894 25.65 -11.77 -83.90
CA GLY A 894 25.74 -12.43 -85.18
C GLY A 894 27.01 -12.04 -85.90
N GLY A 895 27.43 -12.88 -86.82
CA GLY A 895 28.64 -12.63 -87.57
C GLY A 895 28.57 -13.19 -88.97
N VAL A 896 29.37 -12.58 -89.83
CA VAL A 896 29.62 -13.06 -91.19
C VAL A 896 31.06 -13.52 -91.28
N GLN A 897 31.28 -14.66 -91.90
CA GLN A 897 32.61 -15.23 -92.07
C GLN A 897 32.77 -15.89 -93.42
N LYS A 898 34.02 -15.95 -93.86
CA LYS A 898 34.43 -16.50 -95.14
C LYS A 898 35.67 -17.36 -94.97
N HIS A 899 35.67 -18.53 -95.58
CA HIS A 899 36.86 -19.34 -95.78
C HIS A 899 37.73 -18.66 -96.86
N LEU A 900 38.96 -18.29 -96.49
CA LEU A 900 39.94 -17.68 -97.38
C LEU A 900 40.69 -18.74 -98.18
N ASP A 901 40.88 -19.91 -97.57
CA ASP A 901 41.39 -21.14 -98.16
C ASP A 901 40.83 -22.34 -97.37
N ALA A 902 41.22 -23.57 -97.73
CA ALA A 902 40.75 -24.78 -97.04
C ALA A 902 41.08 -24.80 -95.53
N GLN A 903 42.13 -24.12 -95.09
CA GLN A 903 42.62 -24.12 -93.70
C GLN A 903 42.29 -22.82 -92.95
N THR A 904 42.06 -21.69 -93.64
CA THR A 904 41.94 -20.36 -93.04
C THR A 904 40.55 -19.78 -93.21
N LEU A 905 39.96 -19.29 -92.12
CA LEU A 905 38.73 -18.49 -92.14
C LEU A 905 38.96 -17.15 -91.45
N ALA A 906 38.23 -16.14 -91.90
CA ALA A 906 38.15 -14.85 -91.25
C ALA A 906 36.71 -14.33 -91.26
N GLY A 907 36.35 -13.53 -90.26
CA GLY A 907 35.02 -12.97 -90.15
C GLY A 907 34.95 -11.79 -89.21
N VAL A 908 33.78 -11.18 -89.18
CA VAL A 908 33.43 -10.12 -88.24
C VAL A 908 32.11 -10.48 -87.55
N SER A 909 32.00 -10.17 -86.27
CA SER A 909 30.77 -10.29 -85.50
C SER A 909 30.38 -8.95 -84.89
N ILE A 910 29.09 -8.77 -84.72
CA ILE A 910 28.50 -7.71 -83.91
C ILE A 910 27.71 -8.37 -82.78
N ALA A 911 27.85 -7.84 -81.57
CA ALA A 911 27.16 -8.34 -80.39
C ALA A 911 26.56 -7.18 -79.60
N TYR A 912 25.27 -7.28 -79.29
CA TYR A 912 24.58 -6.39 -78.37
C TYR A 912 24.22 -7.16 -77.11
N ALA A 913 24.48 -6.55 -75.96
CA ALA A 913 24.11 -7.08 -74.67
C ALA A 913 23.43 -6.04 -73.80
N SER A 914 22.42 -6.48 -73.06
CA SER A 914 21.73 -5.69 -72.05
C SER A 914 21.64 -6.49 -70.78
N SER A 915 21.99 -5.89 -69.64
CA SER A 915 21.97 -6.54 -68.34
C SER A 915 21.40 -5.61 -67.27
N HIS A 916 20.93 -6.19 -66.15
CA HIS A 916 20.35 -5.44 -65.03
C HIS A 916 20.97 -5.88 -63.70
N PRO A 917 22.22 -5.49 -63.42
CA PRO A 917 22.89 -5.85 -62.18
C PRO A 917 22.27 -5.13 -60.98
N GLN A 918 22.15 -5.89 -59.90
CA GLN A 918 21.74 -5.41 -58.59
C GLN A 918 22.77 -5.88 -57.55
N VAL A 919 23.36 -4.92 -56.85
CA VAL A 919 24.29 -5.18 -55.76
C VAL A 919 23.51 -5.37 -54.45
N ASP A 920 23.94 -6.32 -53.63
CA ASP A 920 23.33 -6.63 -52.33
C ASP A 920 23.22 -5.38 -51.44
N HIS A 921 22.26 -5.39 -50.51
CA HIS A 921 21.96 -4.25 -49.62
C HIS A 921 21.59 -2.94 -50.33
N ASN A 922 21.17 -3.01 -51.60
CA ASN A 922 20.72 -1.89 -52.43
C ASN A 922 21.77 -0.77 -52.58
N ILE A 923 23.07 -1.09 -52.47
CA ILE A 923 24.14 -0.09 -52.58
C ILE A 923 24.35 0.42 -54.02
N GLY A 924 23.82 -0.29 -55.02
CA GLY A 924 23.83 0.11 -56.42
C GLY A 924 23.03 -0.83 -57.31
N ASN A 925 22.33 -0.27 -58.31
CA ASN A 925 21.71 -1.04 -59.38
C ASN A 925 21.67 -0.22 -60.68
N GLY A 926 21.33 -0.88 -61.77
CA GLY A 926 20.85 -0.22 -62.98
C GLY A 926 21.36 -0.89 -64.26
N PRO A 927 20.77 -0.54 -65.42
CA PRO A 927 21.02 -1.27 -66.65
C PRO A 927 22.45 -1.03 -67.15
N THR A 928 23.08 -2.10 -67.64
CA THR A 928 24.30 -2.02 -68.46
C THR A 928 23.98 -2.43 -69.89
N GLN A 929 24.50 -1.70 -70.86
CA GLN A 929 24.33 -2.00 -72.29
C GLN A 929 25.69 -2.00 -72.95
N SER A 930 25.95 -2.99 -73.80
CA SER A 930 27.22 -3.14 -74.51
C SER A 930 26.97 -3.44 -75.98
N LEU A 931 27.69 -2.77 -76.86
CA LEU A 931 27.78 -3.09 -78.28
C LEU A 931 29.23 -3.39 -78.62
N GLN A 932 29.50 -4.55 -79.19
CA GLN A 932 30.84 -4.98 -79.54
C GLN A 932 30.92 -5.36 -81.01
N LEU A 933 32.01 -4.95 -81.67
CA LEU A 933 32.42 -5.42 -82.99
C LEU A 933 33.73 -6.19 -82.86
N THR A 934 33.74 -7.44 -83.32
CA THR A 934 34.90 -8.33 -83.21
C THR A 934 35.28 -8.90 -84.56
N ALA A 935 36.51 -8.65 -85.00
CA ALA A 935 37.10 -9.36 -86.12
C ALA A 935 37.80 -10.62 -85.59
N TYR A 936 37.67 -11.74 -86.29
CA TYR A 936 38.30 -12.99 -85.90
C TYR A 936 38.87 -13.71 -87.11
N ALA A 937 39.92 -14.49 -86.88
CA ALA A 937 40.50 -15.39 -87.85
C ALA A 937 40.87 -16.70 -87.17
N SER A 938 40.75 -17.80 -87.91
CA SER A 938 41.14 -19.12 -87.44
C SER A 938 41.84 -19.88 -88.55
N ARG A 939 42.91 -20.59 -88.22
CA ARG A 939 43.68 -21.43 -89.12
C ARG A 939 43.80 -22.85 -88.57
N ALA A 940 43.39 -23.83 -89.36
CA ALA A 940 43.49 -25.26 -89.07
C ALA A 940 44.77 -25.86 -89.66
N PHE A 941 45.24 -26.95 -89.05
CA PHE A 941 46.43 -27.71 -89.44
C PHE A 941 46.07 -29.20 -89.59
N ASP A 942 46.87 -29.95 -90.33
CA ASP A 942 46.55 -31.32 -90.82
C ASP A 942 46.26 -32.36 -89.71
N SER A 943 46.59 -32.08 -88.45
CA SER A 943 46.32 -32.93 -87.29
C SER A 943 44.94 -32.71 -86.63
N GLY A 944 44.10 -31.83 -87.18
CA GLY A 944 42.84 -31.39 -86.56
C GLY A 944 43.02 -30.31 -85.49
N PHE A 945 44.26 -29.89 -85.22
CA PHE A 945 44.59 -28.74 -84.40
C PHE A 945 44.28 -27.44 -85.16
N PHE A 946 43.73 -26.43 -84.47
CA PHE A 946 43.54 -25.10 -85.05
C PHE A 946 43.89 -24.01 -84.04
N VAL A 947 44.41 -22.90 -84.56
CA VAL A 947 44.63 -21.66 -83.81
C VAL A 947 43.56 -20.67 -84.22
N GLN A 948 43.02 -19.92 -83.26
CA GLN A 948 42.09 -18.85 -83.51
C GLN A 948 42.49 -17.61 -82.72
N GLY A 949 42.32 -16.46 -83.34
CA GLY A 949 42.54 -15.15 -82.75
C GLY A 949 41.35 -14.25 -83.05
N ALA A 950 41.03 -13.38 -82.10
CA ALA A 950 40.03 -12.35 -82.27
C ALA A 950 40.57 -11.02 -81.75
N VAL A 951 40.19 -9.94 -82.42
CA VAL A 951 40.46 -8.56 -82.01
C VAL A 951 39.17 -7.77 -82.20
N GLY A 952 38.79 -7.01 -81.17
CA GLY A 952 37.53 -6.30 -81.20
C GLY A 952 37.57 -5.06 -80.32
N GLY A 953 36.58 -4.20 -80.56
CA GLY A 953 36.33 -3.00 -79.78
C GLY A 953 34.83 -2.84 -79.60
N GLY A 954 34.44 -2.15 -78.52
CA GLY A 954 33.04 -1.94 -78.22
C GLY A 954 32.81 -0.61 -77.53
N ALA A 955 31.55 -0.21 -77.51
CA ALA A 955 31.07 0.93 -76.74
C ALA A 955 29.94 0.43 -75.83
N GLY A 956 29.85 1.02 -74.64
CA GLY A 956 28.84 0.64 -73.66
C GLY A 956 28.32 1.83 -72.89
N ARG A 957 27.12 1.66 -72.34
CA ARG A 957 26.47 2.62 -71.44
C ARG A 957 26.16 1.92 -70.13
N ILE A 958 26.51 2.59 -69.03
CA ILE A 958 26.22 2.15 -67.67
C ILE A 958 25.37 3.23 -67.04
N GLU A 959 24.16 2.87 -66.62
CA GLU A 959 23.35 3.74 -65.77
C GLU A 959 23.37 3.20 -64.35
N ALA A 960 24.08 3.89 -63.46
CA ALA A 960 24.13 3.53 -62.06
C ALA A 960 23.17 4.40 -61.25
N LYS A 961 22.32 3.74 -60.46
CA LYS A 961 21.45 4.36 -59.46
C LYS A 961 21.82 3.79 -58.09
N ARG A 962 21.84 4.65 -57.09
CA ARG A 962 21.99 4.26 -55.68
C ARG A 962 20.95 4.98 -54.84
N THR A 963 20.47 4.30 -53.81
CA THR A 963 19.60 4.88 -52.79
C THR A 963 20.38 4.91 -51.49
N VAL A 964 20.56 6.11 -50.93
CA VAL A 964 21.11 6.26 -49.57
C VAL A 964 19.94 6.22 -48.62
N ALA A 965 19.77 5.11 -47.92
CA ALA A 965 18.71 4.89 -46.95
C ALA A 965 19.36 4.46 -45.64
N MET A 966 19.67 5.45 -44.80
CA MET A 966 20.19 5.17 -43.46
C MET A 966 19.06 4.57 -42.61
N LEU A 967 19.19 3.29 -42.26
CA LEU A 967 18.23 2.55 -41.46
C LEU A 967 18.15 3.17 -40.06
N GLY A 968 16.96 3.59 -39.61
CA GLY A 968 16.75 4.07 -38.24
C GLY A 968 16.57 5.60 -38.09
N SER A 969 16.49 6.36 -39.17
CA SER A 969 15.86 7.68 -39.11
C SER A 969 14.33 7.48 -39.06
N PRO A 970 13.60 8.17 -38.17
CA PRO A 970 12.14 8.25 -38.25
C PRO A 970 11.67 8.77 -39.61
#